data_AF-A0A1H4DTP1-F1
#
_entry.id   AF-A0A1H4DTP1-F1
#
_cell.length_a   1.000
_cell.length_b   1.000
_cell.length_c   1.000
_cell.angle_alpha   90.00
_cell.angle_beta   90.00
_cell.angle_gamma   90.00
#
_symmetry.space_group_name_H-M   'P 1'
#
loop_
_entity.id
_entity.type
_entity.pdbx_description
1 polymer ?
#
loop_
_entity_poly.entity_id
_entity_poly.type
_entity_poly.pdbx_seq_one_letter_code
_entity_poly.pdbx_strand_id
1 'polypeptide(L)'
;MKSKSLLALSMTACVIATGCNSTSVPESTSTEAITRPEMALEDTNTTDNTENTQEKESDILMTDASQYVSSIENSNIDPALYLDYSAGIEAGVYKWILSEDENYYILAALDEKGEPIEAVQKAINVGANNQESIDLAGGDKKGDGAGQRQGGGGQNQGGGMMAMMNRGTVYQGVYINSNITNTEYQTMAIYVPKDYMETDSDGNVTGINHEAKIGNYTADTAPVVYLNEMGGWRSSSPKAADTSFLDEGMIYVSAGGRSRDAVDENGNITGKSPTQMVDLKSGLIELRANTDVIPGDMTKIISTGTSGGGQMSSILGASGNMAVYYPYMYEAGVLGVTKNADGNYSSVFDDSVYAAQLYCPIADLENADIAYAWWWVNLADKGGVYNGSITDFEKRLQELEAEAFVEYINGLNLRDSKGNALTLTSLREGSYYDAILQNISDALNAAVTNGDINPDEAYKNYSDWLTKNDDETWQVTDLDGFMIGTGLVSKRNKAIPGFDTMDKSAEGDAFGTDTDQVVHFSKSVAQILSDNYEELSVLKGFDQEAVDNYIDEVLNSDKSALIEEQTNLLNATEILLANNGHNAVNFAHYWRDRSGTADQHTSFSIGYNILLAAQLRGATVDYHLVWDMQHGNNEGTSTGTMIDWINEICS
;
A
#
# COMPACT_ATOMS: atom_id res chain seq x y z
N MET A 1 -12.59 -46.15 -28.19
CA MET A 1 -11.81 -46.67 -29.35
C MET A 1 -11.35 -45.47 -30.20
N LYS A 2 -10.31 -45.65 -31.05
CA LYS A 2 -9.77 -44.76 -32.12
C LYS A 2 -10.61 -43.48 -32.43
N SER A 3 -10.09 -42.24 -32.32
CA SER A 3 -8.98 -41.59 -33.06
C SER A 3 -9.23 -41.49 -34.59
N LYS A 4 -8.85 -40.42 -35.31
CA LYS A 4 -7.82 -39.37 -35.08
C LYS A 4 -8.26 -37.94 -35.49
N SER A 5 -7.46 -36.98 -35.01
CA SER A 5 -7.22 -35.63 -35.49
C SER A 5 -6.96 -35.47 -37.01
N LEU A 6 -7.07 -34.23 -37.50
CA LEU A 6 -6.33 -33.76 -38.67
C LEU A 6 -5.82 -32.32 -38.46
N LEU A 7 -4.51 -32.13 -38.53
CA LEU A 7 -3.83 -30.85 -38.68
C LEU A 7 -3.06 -30.91 -40.00
N ALA A 8 -2.98 -29.82 -40.77
CA ALA A 8 -2.26 -29.82 -42.04
C ALA A 8 -1.60 -28.45 -42.31
N LEU A 9 -0.27 -28.43 -42.18
CA LEU A 9 0.58 -27.29 -42.54
C LEU A 9 1.54 -27.74 -43.65
N SER A 10 1.62 -27.00 -44.76
CA SER A 10 2.84 -26.79 -45.58
C SER A 10 2.51 -26.23 -46.97
N MET A 11 3.31 -25.27 -47.42
CA MET A 11 4.09 -25.45 -48.65
C MET A 11 5.33 -24.54 -48.65
N THR A 12 6.41 -25.03 -49.26
CA THR A 12 7.74 -24.41 -49.24
C THR A 12 8.11 -23.89 -50.63
N ALA A 13 8.87 -22.79 -50.69
CA ALA A 13 9.60 -22.40 -51.89
C ALA A 13 11.01 -21.92 -51.52
N CYS A 14 12.05 -22.45 -52.18
CA CYS A 14 13.46 -22.08 -51.95
C CYS A 14 14.31 -22.39 -53.20
N VAL A 15 15.14 -21.42 -53.62
CA VAL A 15 16.11 -21.47 -54.75
C VAL A 15 17.24 -20.49 -54.36
N ILE A 16 18.48 -20.89 -53.99
CA ILE A 16 19.62 -21.40 -54.81
C ILE A 16 20.24 -20.25 -55.67
N ALA A 17 21.56 -19.95 -55.73
CA ALA A 17 22.81 -20.40 -55.06
C ALA A 17 23.90 -19.26 -55.23
N THR A 18 25.25 -19.35 -55.18
CA THR A 18 26.23 -20.46 -55.36
C THR A 18 27.68 -20.09 -54.92
N GLY A 19 28.34 -20.90 -54.09
CA GLY A 19 29.81 -21.17 -54.11
C GLY A 19 30.83 -20.08 -53.65
N CYS A 20 32.13 -20.37 -53.49
CA CYS A 20 32.85 -21.67 -53.47
C CYS A 20 34.32 -21.55 -52.94
N ASN A 21 34.84 -22.57 -52.23
CA ASN A 21 36.29 -22.93 -52.03
C ASN A 21 37.25 -21.94 -51.30
N SER A 22 38.41 -22.34 -50.73
CA SER A 22 38.92 -23.63 -50.17
C SER A 22 40.34 -23.45 -49.53
N THR A 23 40.86 -24.44 -48.77
CA THR A 23 42.29 -24.67 -48.37
C THR A 23 42.96 -23.63 -47.43
N SER A 24 43.94 -23.95 -46.55
CA SER A 24 44.66 -25.19 -46.18
C SER A 24 45.33 -25.10 -44.78
N VAL A 25 45.78 -26.23 -44.20
CA VAL A 25 46.44 -26.37 -42.87
C VAL A 25 47.93 -26.76 -43.03
N PRO A 26 48.84 -26.31 -42.13
CA PRO A 26 49.61 -27.22 -41.24
C PRO A 26 49.65 -26.68 -39.78
N GLU A 27 49.45 -27.47 -38.71
CA GLU A 27 50.34 -28.50 -38.13
C GLU A 27 51.77 -28.04 -37.77
N SER A 28 52.04 -27.87 -36.46
CA SER A 28 53.14 -28.58 -35.76
C SER A 28 53.08 -28.46 -34.23
N THR A 29 53.34 -29.57 -33.55
CA THR A 29 53.43 -29.79 -32.09
C THR A 29 54.55 -29.04 -31.34
N SER A 30 54.34 -28.71 -30.05
CA SER A 30 55.18 -29.24 -28.95
C SER A 30 54.60 -28.98 -27.54
N THR A 31 54.98 -29.82 -26.57
CA THR A 31 54.81 -29.66 -25.11
C THR A 31 55.95 -28.78 -24.53
N GLU A 32 55.81 -28.04 -23.44
CA GLU A 32 55.80 -28.48 -22.02
C GLU A 32 55.39 -27.31 -21.09
N ALA A 33 55.20 -27.58 -19.79
CA ALA A 33 54.93 -26.57 -18.76
C ALA A 33 56.19 -26.19 -17.97
N ILE A 34 56.26 -24.98 -17.38
CA ILE A 34 57.03 -24.67 -16.16
C ILE A 34 56.65 -23.29 -15.53
N THR A 35 56.32 -23.32 -14.23
CA THR A 35 56.30 -22.28 -13.17
C THR A 35 55.92 -20.79 -13.44
N ARG A 36 55.08 -20.24 -12.53
CA ARG A 36 54.96 -18.79 -12.19
C ARG A 36 56.27 -18.25 -11.57
N PRO A 37 56.51 -16.93 -11.62
CA PRO A 37 56.14 -16.02 -10.51
C PRO A 37 55.15 -14.91 -10.99
N GLU A 38 54.36 -14.19 -10.17
CA GLU A 38 54.71 -13.22 -9.11
C GLU A 38 55.68 -12.11 -9.59
N MET A 39 55.46 -10.80 -9.37
CA MET A 39 54.28 -10.02 -8.94
C MET A 39 54.58 -8.51 -9.26
N ALA A 40 53.68 -7.57 -8.91
CA ALA A 40 53.79 -6.10 -9.12
C ALA A 40 53.70 -5.64 -10.61
N LEU A 41 52.67 -4.90 -11.03
CA LEU A 41 52.30 -3.49 -10.74
C LEU A 41 53.15 -2.46 -11.53
N GLU A 42 52.56 -1.84 -12.56
CA GLU A 42 52.16 -0.42 -12.56
C GLU A 42 51.35 -0.07 -13.83
N ASP A 43 50.64 1.06 -13.80
CA ASP A 43 49.58 1.45 -14.74
C ASP A 43 50.03 1.86 -16.16
N THR A 44 49.11 1.75 -17.14
CA THR A 44 48.56 2.96 -17.81
C THR A 44 47.38 2.68 -18.75
N ASN A 45 46.34 3.52 -18.65
CA ASN A 45 45.50 4.12 -19.70
C ASN A 45 45.88 3.80 -21.18
N THR A 46 44.97 3.63 -22.15
CA THR A 46 43.59 4.19 -22.29
C THR A 46 42.82 3.56 -23.48
N THR A 47 41.49 3.78 -23.51
CA THR A 47 40.57 3.91 -24.67
C THR A 47 40.33 2.77 -25.69
N ASP A 48 39.04 2.36 -25.72
CA ASP A 48 38.15 2.24 -26.89
C ASP A 48 37.89 0.92 -27.65
N ASN A 49 36.63 0.48 -27.51
CA ASN A 49 35.67 0.08 -28.55
C ASN A 49 36.04 -1.01 -29.58
N THR A 50 35.45 -2.20 -29.44
CA THR A 50 34.35 -2.66 -30.33
C THR A 50 33.72 -3.97 -29.84
N GLU A 51 32.39 -4.12 -30.08
CA GLU A 51 31.58 -5.36 -30.13
C GLU A 51 31.63 -6.32 -28.90
N ASN A 52 30.51 -6.77 -28.33
CA ASN A 52 29.37 -7.34 -29.03
C ASN A 52 28.07 -7.27 -28.20
N THR A 53 26.93 -7.12 -28.87
CA THR A 53 25.62 -7.41 -28.27
C THR A 53 25.37 -8.93 -28.26
N GLN A 54 25.26 -9.53 -27.08
CA GLN A 54 24.59 -10.82 -26.90
C GLN A 54 23.47 -10.68 -25.87
N GLU A 55 22.46 -11.53 -26.01
CA GLU A 55 21.24 -11.52 -25.21
C GLU A 55 21.59 -11.73 -23.72
N LYS A 56 21.28 -10.75 -22.88
CA LYS A 56 21.10 -11.00 -21.44
C LYS A 56 19.69 -11.54 -21.26
N GLU A 57 19.59 -12.82 -20.91
CA GLU A 57 18.46 -13.28 -20.09
C GLU A 57 18.49 -12.48 -18.77
N SER A 58 17.31 -12.20 -18.21
CA SER A 58 17.15 -11.26 -17.11
C SER A 58 17.51 -11.87 -15.75
N ASP A 59 18.77 -12.26 -15.59
CA ASP A 59 19.43 -12.33 -14.28
C ASP A 59 19.58 -10.91 -13.72
N ILE A 60 18.44 -10.30 -13.35
CA ILE A 60 18.43 -9.31 -12.28
C ILE A 60 18.86 -10.10 -11.05
N LEU A 61 20.06 -9.83 -10.57
CA LEU A 61 20.51 -10.32 -9.28
C LEU A 61 19.50 -9.85 -8.24
N MET A 62 18.74 -10.79 -7.69
CA MET A 62 18.14 -10.64 -6.36
C MET A 62 19.29 -10.30 -5.42
N THR A 63 19.51 -9.00 -5.17
CA THR A 63 20.39 -8.52 -4.11
C THR A 63 19.87 -9.13 -2.83
N ASP A 64 20.63 -10.06 -2.25
CA ASP A 64 20.14 -10.98 -1.22
C ASP A 64 19.48 -10.21 -0.08
N ALA A 65 18.16 -10.14 -0.11
CA ALA A 65 17.37 -9.29 0.78
C ALA A 65 17.57 -9.67 2.26
N SER A 66 18.02 -10.91 2.52
CA SER A 66 18.40 -11.36 3.86
C SER A 66 19.65 -10.66 4.43
N GLN A 67 20.48 -10.03 3.58
CA GLN A 67 21.63 -9.23 4.02
C GLN A 67 21.24 -7.91 4.71
N TYR A 68 19.98 -7.49 4.57
CA TYR A 68 19.42 -6.27 5.16
C TYR A 68 18.42 -6.55 6.31
N VAL A 69 18.39 -7.79 6.82
CA VAL A 69 17.66 -8.14 8.05
C VAL A 69 18.30 -7.42 9.24
N SER A 70 17.48 -6.81 10.09
CA SER A 70 17.91 -6.06 11.29
C SER A 70 18.65 -6.94 12.29
N SER A 71 19.80 -6.50 12.79
CA SER A 71 20.64 -7.25 13.75
C SER A 71 20.26 -7.01 15.23
N ILE A 72 18.99 -6.76 15.51
CA ILE A 72 18.50 -6.32 16.84
C ILE A 72 18.30 -7.54 17.76
N GLU A 73 18.67 -7.41 19.04
CA GLU A 73 18.43 -8.45 20.05
C GLU A 73 16.94 -8.45 20.45
N ASN A 74 16.20 -9.46 19.98
CA ASN A 74 14.75 -9.57 20.17
C ASN A 74 14.37 -10.21 21.50
N SER A 75 13.19 -9.84 22.02
CA SER A 75 12.56 -10.59 23.11
C SER A 75 11.79 -11.79 22.53
N ASN A 76 12.38 -12.98 22.65
CA ASN A 76 11.78 -14.20 22.11
C ASN A 76 10.74 -14.76 23.09
N ILE A 77 9.47 -14.75 22.69
CA ILE A 77 8.39 -15.50 23.37
C ILE A 77 8.43 -16.96 22.90
N ASP A 78 7.87 -17.89 23.70
CA ASP A 78 7.83 -19.31 23.33
C ASP A 78 6.77 -19.54 22.23
N PRO A 79 7.15 -19.92 20.99
CA PRO A 79 6.20 -20.06 19.89
C PRO A 79 5.12 -21.11 20.17
N ALA A 80 5.48 -22.18 20.90
CA ALA A 80 4.60 -23.30 21.25
C ALA A 80 3.61 -22.96 22.40
N LEU A 81 3.59 -21.71 22.84
CA LEU A 81 2.72 -21.19 23.90
C LEU A 81 1.99 -19.92 23.47
N TYR A 82 2.60 -19.10 22.62
CA TYR A 82 2.07 -17.79 22.22
C TYR A 82 1.56 -17.72 20.76
N LEU A 83 1.95 -18.64 19.87
CA LEU A 83 1.47 -18.71 18.48
C LEU A 83 0.56 -19.94 18.25
N ASP A 84 0.76 -21.01 19.02
CA ASP A 84 -0.27 -22.03 19.25
C ASP A 84 -1.28 -21.48 20.27
N TYR A 85 -2.39 -20.92 19.79
CA TYR A 85 -3.39 -20.26 20.62
C TYR A 85 -4.20 -21.27 21.44
N SER A 86 -4.34 -22.51 20.98
CA SER A 86 -4.95 -23.61 21.74
C SER A 86 -4.10 -23.96 22.97
N ALA A 87 -2.80 -24.14 22.80
CA ALA A 87 -1.85 -24.31 23.91
C ALA A 87 -1.80 -23.07 24.82
N GLY A 88 -1.87 -21.87 24.24
CA GLY A 88 -1.95 -20.60 24.99
C GLY A 88 -3.22 -20.48 25.85
N ILE A 89 -4.37 -20.99 25.38
CA ILE A 89 -5.60 -21.07 26.17
C ILE A 89 -5.48 -22.14 27.27
N GLU A 90 -4.99 -23.35 26.96
CA GLU A 90 -4.77 -24.41 27.96
C GLU A 90 -3.81 -23.98 29.09
N ALA A 91 -2.79 -23.19 28.76
CA ALA A 91 -1.79 -22.70 29.69
C ALA A 91 -2.23 -21.45 30.49
N GLY A 92 -3.35 -20.80 30.11
CA GLY A 92 -3.81 -19.55 30.74
C GLY A 92 -3.00 -18.31 30.34
N VAL A 93 -2.45 -18.29 29.13
CA VAL A 93 -1.85 -17.11 28.49
C VAL A 93 -2.90 -16.30 27.71
N TYR A 94 -3.87 -16.98 27.11
CA TYR A 94 -4.99 -16.37 26.39
C TYR A 94 -6.34 -16.80 26.94
N LYS A 95 -7.38 -15.97 26.77
CA LYS A 95 -8.78 -16.35 27.03
C LYS A 95 -9.75 -15.61 26.12
N TRP A 96 -10.81 -16.29 25.71
CA TRP A 96 -12.00 -15.68 25.11
C TRP A 96 -12.81 -14.93 26.18
N ILE A 97 -12.88 -13.60 26.06
CA ILE A 97 -13.61 -12.69 26.95
C ILE A 97 -14.91 -12.26 26.28
N LEU A 98 -16.04 -12.44 26.96
CA LEU A 98 -17.35 -11.97 26.49
C LEU A 98 -17.42 -10.44 26.60
N SER A 99 -17.96 -9.79 25.56
CA SER A 99 -18.13 -8.35 25.49
C SER A 99 -19.11 -7.80 26.55
N GLU A 100 -18.96 -6.52 26.90
CA GLU A 100 -19.80 -5.83 27.91
C GLU A 100 -21.27 -5.73 27.51
N ASP A 101 -21.57 -5.80 26.20
CA ASP A 101 -22.92 -5.84 25.63
C ASP A 101 -23.44 -7.26 25.39
N GLU A 102 -22.66 -8.28 25.77
CA GLU A 102 -22.97 -9.70 25.63
C GLU A 102 -23.21 -10.20 24.18
N ASN A 103 -22.67 -9.54 23.15
CA ASN A 103 -22.88 -9.88 21.73
C ASN A 103 -21.73 -10.68 21.08
N TYR A 104 -20.49 -10.55 21.54
CA TYR A 104 -19.31 -11.16 20.89
C TYR A 104 -18.22 -11.56 21.89
N TYR A 105 -17.31 -12.43 21.46
CA TYR A 105 -16.09 -12.80 22.19
C TYR A 105 -14.85 -12.12 21.60
N ILE A 106 -13.88 -11.79 22.46
CA ILE A 106 -12.56 -11.26 22.11
C ILE A 106 -11.49 -12.24 22.61
N LEU A 107 -10.53 -12.65 21.78
CA LEU A 107 -9.37 -13.42 22.27
C LEU A 107 -8.30 -12.48 22.83
N ALA A 108 -8.11 -12.52 24.15
CA ALA A 108 -7.29 -11.57 24.90
C ALA A 108 -6.10 -12.25 25.61
N ALA A 109 -4.97 -11.54 25.70
CA ALA A 109 -3.83 -11.90 26.53
C ALA A 109 -4.09 -11.64 28.02
N LEU A 110 -3.55 -12.51 28.87
CA LEU A 110 -3.70 -12.48 30.32
C LEU A 110 -2.39 -12.09 31.04
N ASP A 111 -2.53 -11.47 32.21
CA ASP A 111 -1.40 -11.17 33.10
C ASP A 111 -1.00 -12.36 34.00
N GLU A 112 0.04 -12.21 34.83
CA GLU A 112 0.51 -13.25 35.77
C GLU A 112 -0.55 -13.74 36.79
N LYS A 113 -1.72 -13.11 36.87
CA LYS A 113 -2.85 -13.49 37.75
C LYS A 113 -3.98 -14.17 36.98
N GLY A 114 -3.93 -14.19 35.65
CA GLY A 114 -5.01 -14.66 34.78
C GLY A 114 -6.08 -13.59 34.47
N GLU A 115 -5.80 -12.31 34.72
CA GLU A 115 -6.71 -11.20 34.40
C GLU A 115 -6.39 -10.64 32.99
N PRO A 116 -7.39 -10.27 32.17
CA PRO A 116 -7.14 -9.70 30.83
C PRO A 116 -6.35 -8.40 30.87
N ILE A 117 -5.34 -8.28 30.00
CA ILE A 117 -4.54 -7.07 29.86
C ILE A 117 -5.32 -6.05 29.03
N GLU A 118 -5.60 -4.86 29.56
CA GLU A 118 -6.18 -3.75 28.77
C GLU A 118 -5.14 -3.15 27.81
N ALA A 119 -5.50 -2.94 26.54
CA ALA A 119 -4.61 -2.33 25.55
C ALA A 119 -4.56 -0.80 25.70
N VAL A 120 -3.36 -0.24 25.66
CA VAL A 120 -3.17 1.22 25.65
C VAL A 120 -3.52 1.78 24.28
N GLN A 121 -4.78 2.19 24.08
CA GLN A 121 -5.20 2.85 22.84
C GLN A 121 -4.50 4.21 22.66
N LYS A 122 -3.39 4.21 21.91
CA LYS A 122 -2.90 5.42 21.23
C LYS A 122 -3.97 5.89 20.25
N ALA A 123 -4.38 7.14 20.39
CA ALA A 123 -5.33 7.78 19.47
C ALA A 123 -4.62 8.16 18.17
N ILE A 124 -4.71 7.27 17.16
CA ILE A 124 -4.33 7.60 15.80
C ILE A 124 -5.36 8.61 15.28
N ASN A 125 -4.93 9.85 15.02
CA ASN A 125 -5.83 10.91 14.54
C ASN A 125 -6.06 10.75 13.04
N VAL A 126 -6.90 9.78 12.65
CA VAL A 126 -7.40 9.65 11.28
C VAL A 126 -8.16 10.94 10.95
N GLY A 127 -7.66 11.70 9.95
CA GLY A 127 -7.63 13.16 9.97
C GLY A 127 -8.96 13.93 9.83
N ALA A 128 -9.89 13.78 10.77
CA ALA A 128 -11.12 14.57 10.86
C ALA A 128 -10.85 16.03 11.27
N ASN A 129 -10.35 16.83 10.32
CA ASN A 129 -9.97 18.25 10.42
C ASN A 129 -8.62 18.53 11.10
N ASN A 130 -7.51 18.34 10.39
CA ASN A 130 -6.22 18.96 10.77
C ASN A 130 -6.25 20.49 10.52
N GLN A 131 -6.83 21.24 11.45
CA GLN A 131 -6.49 22.65 11.69
C GLN A 131 -5.70 22.79 13.01
N GLU A 132 -4.54 22.13 13.09
CA GLU A 132 -3.46 22.58 13.96
C GLU A 132 -2.11 22.16 13.37
N SER A 133 -1.11 23.04 13.50
CA SER A 133 0.21 22.89 12.86
C SER A 133 1.15 22.03 13.70
N ILE A 134 1.97 21.22 13.05
CA ILE A 134 3.11 20.53 13.69
C ILE A 134 4.14 21.59 14.09
N ASP A 135 4.22 21.90 15.39
CA ASP A 135 5.13 22.92 15.94
C ASP A 135 6.33 22.27 16.63
N LEU A 136 7.37 21.94 15.84
CA LEU A 136 8.62 21.31 16.28
C LEU A 136 9.76 22.31 16.46
N ALA A 137 9.53 23.42 17.18
CA ALA A 137 10.59 24.35 17.57
C ALA A 137 10.40 24.91 19.00
N GLY A 138 11.38 24.67 19.89
CA GLY A 138 11.36 25.25 21.24
C GLY A 138 11.67 26.75 21.24
N GLY A 139 10.69 27.60 21.55
CA GLY A 139 10.85 29.05 21.54
C GLY A 139 9.95 29.81 22.53
N ASP A 140 10.55 30.37 23.58
CA ASP A 140 9.87 31.13 24.63
C ASP A 140 9.34 32.50 24.13
N LYS A 141 8.01 32.74 24.14
CA LYS A 141 7.37 34.07 24.18
C LYS A 141 5.89 34.05 24.53
N LYS A 142 5.46 35.10 25.25
CA LYS A 142 4.05 35.44 25.52
C LYS A 142 3.58 36.59 24.62
N GLY A 143 2.30 36.61 24.25
CA GLY A 143 1.65 37.78 23.64
C GLY A 143 0.15 37.60 23.46
N ASP A 144 -0.66 38.45 24.12
CA ASP A 144 -2.12 38.44 24.02
C ASP A 144 -2.62 39.07 22.69
N GLY A 145 -3.69 38.53 22.10
CA GLY A 145 -4.31 39.11 20.90
C GLY A 145 -5.68 38.53 20.55
N ALA A 146 -6.76 39.16 21.01
CA ALA A 146 -8.14 38.70 20.72
C ALA A 146 -8.67 39.27 19.40
N GLY A 147 -9.34 38.44 18.59
CA GLY A 147 -10.00 38.85 17.35
C GLY A 147 -11.18 37.94 16.97
N GLN A 148 -12.42 38.41 17.15
CA GLN A 148 -13.62 37.67 16.78
C GLN A 148 -13.90 37.76 15.27
N ARG A 149 -14.33 36.65 14.65
CA ARG A 149 -15.22 36.67 13.47
C ARG A 149 -16.30 35.60 13.55
N GLN A 150 -17.54 36.04 13.45
CA GLN A 150 -18.68 35.24 12.98
C GLN A 150 -18.60 35.17 11.44
N GLY A 151 -19.17 34.20 10.74
CA GLY A 151 -19.94 33.02 11.16
C GLY A 151 -20.85 32.57 10.01
N GLY A 152 -21.16 31.28 9.90
CA GLY A 152 -21.98 30.74 8.80
C GLY A 152 -21.98 29.21 8.76
N GLY A 153 -22.78 28.58 9.63
CA GLY A 153 -22.84 27.12 9.72
C GLY A 153 -23.89 26.50 8.80
N GLY A 154 -23.47 25.60 7.91
CA GLY A 154 -24.29 24.49 7.44
C GLY A 154 -24.16 23.32 8.42
N GLN A 155 -25.24 22.62 8.73
CA GLN A 155 -25.22 21.50 9.67
C GLN A 155 -24.89 20.20 8.96
N ASN A 156 -23.61 19.79 8.94
CA ASN A 156 -23.22 18.45 8.49
C ASN A 156 -23.54 17.42 9.59
N GLN A 157 -24.80 16.97 9.64
CA GLN A 157 -25.26 15.90 10.55
C GLN A 157 -25.13 14.54 9.87
N GLY A 158 -23.90 14.01 9.84
CA GLY A 158 -23.58 12.67 9.35
C GLY A 158 -22.41 12.05 10.10
N GLY A 159 -21.18 12.39 9.70
CA GLY A 159 -19.94 11.76 10.20
C GLY A 159 -19.56 11.99 11.68
N GLY A 160 -20.41 12.65 12.48
CA GLY A 160 -20.08 13.00 13.87
C GLY A 160 -20.47 11.97 14.94
N MET A 161 -21.25 10.94 14.61
CA MET A 161 -21.92 10.08 15.61
C MET A 161 -21.24 8.73 15.85
N MET A 162 -20.56 8.14 14.86
CA MET A 162 -19.78 6.91 15.02
C MET A 162 -18.60 7.08 16.00
N ALA A 163 -17.92 8.23 15.99
CA ALA A 163 -16.76 8.52 16.84
C ALA A 163 -17.05 8.59 18.37
N MET A 164 -18.30 8.38 18.79
CA MET A 164 -18.72 8.35 20.20
C MET A 164 -19.67 7.19 20.54
N MET A 165 -19.74 6.13 19.74
CA MET A 165 -20.44 4.88 20.07
C MET A 165 -19.45 3.71 20.18
N ASN A 166 -19.72 2.77 21.09
CA ASN A 166 -18.88 1.62 21.45
C ASN A 166 -17.36 1.88 21.55
N ARG A 167 -16.96 2.65 22.58
CA ARG A 167 -15.67 2.39 23.25
C ARG A 167 -15.82 1.23 24.23
N GLY A 168 -16.07 0.03 23.70
CA GLY A 168 -15.93 -1.20 24.49
C GLY A 168 -14.48 -1.41 24.89
N THR A 169 -14.25 -2.12 26.00
CA THR A 169 -12.89 -2.43 26.46
C THR A 169 -12.12 -3.21 25.39
N VAL A 170 -10.94 -2.70 24.99
CA VAL A 170 -10.02 -3.39 24.08
C VAL A 170 -8.88 -3.98 24.91
N TYR A 171 -8.71 -5.29 24.80
CA TYR A 171 -7.62 -6.02 25.45
C TYR A 171 -6.40 -6.08 24.54
N GLN A 172 -5.23 -6.36 25.12
CA GLN A 172 -4.07 -6.80 24.35
C GLN A 172 -4.46 -8.11 23.65
N GLY A 173 -4.27 -8.14 22.32
CA GLY A 173 -4.61 -9.29 21.50
C GLY A 173 -3.59 -10.42 21.61
N VAL A 174 -3.74 -11.40 20.72
CA VAL A 174 -2.76 -12.48 20.53
C VAL A 174 -1.51 -11.96 19.82
N TYR A 175 -0.34 -12.50 20.15
CA TYR A 175 0.89 -12.22 19.39
C TYR A 175 0.83 -12.88 18.01
N ILE A 176 1.48 -12.23 17.03
CA ILE A 176 1.46 -12.69 15.62
C ILE A 176 2.78 -13.30 15.15
N ASN A 177 3.87 -13.17 15.91
CA ASN A 177 5.19 -13.75 15.61
C ASN A 177 6.04 -13.88 16.90
N SER A 178 7.13 -14.66 16.89
CA SER A 178 7.86 -15.00 18.13
C SER A 178 8.94 -14.00 18.55
N ASN A 179 9.47 -13.19 17.63
CA ASN A 179 10.61 -12.32 17.91
C ASN A 179 10.10 -10.88 18.13
N ILE A 180 9.73 -10.58 19.37
CA ILE A 180 9.04 -9.34 19.71
C ILE A 180 10.04 -8.21 19.95
N THR A 181 9.87 -7.11 19.22
CA THR A 181 10.45 -5.79 19.51
C THR A 181 9.40 -4.80 20.01
N ASN A 182 8.13 -4.96 19.61
CA ASN A 182 7.01 -4.08 19.96
C ASN A 182 5.81 -4.91 20.45
N THR A 183 5.65 -5.03 21.77
CA THR A 183 4.56 -5.80 22.41
C THR A 183 3.15 -5.25 22.13
N GLU A 184 3.03 -3.96 21.78
CA GLU A 184 1.75 -3.33 21.42
C GLU A 184 1.37 -3.56 19.94
N TYR A 185 2.37 -3.61 19.05
CA TYR A 185 2.15 -3.61 17.59
C TYR A 185 2.20 -5.00 16.97
N GLN A 186 3.03 -5.92 17.48
CA GLN A 186 3.11 -7.31 17.00
C GLN A 186 1.97 -8.19 17.55
N THR A 187 0.73 -7.67 17.53
CA THR A 187 -0.47 -8.34 18.03
C THR A 187 -1.68 -8.13 17.11
N MET A 188 -2.68 -9.01 17.19
CA MET A 188 -4.00 -8.80 16.59
C MET A 188 -5.12 -9.11 17.58
N ALA A 189 -6.21 -8.34 17.53
CA ALA A 189 -7.42 -8.61 18.30
C ALA A 189 -8.45 -9.31 17.38
N ILE A 190 -8.88 -10.50 17.79
CA ILE A 190 -9.85 -11.33 17.07
C ILE A 190 -11.21 -11.24 17.76
N TYR A 191 -12.24 -10.89 17.00
CA TYR A 191 -13.61 -10.70 17.46
C TYR A 191 -14.56 -11.65 16.75
N VAL A 192 -15.31 -12.42 17.53
CA VAL A 192 -16.17 -13.52 17.04
C VAL A 192 -17.60 -13.36 17.57
N PRO A 193 -18.65 -13.45 16.73
CA PRO A 193 -20.04 -13.42 17.20
C PRO A 193 -20.32 -14.51 18.23
N LYS A 194 -21.01 -14.17 19.34
CA LYS A 194 -21.16 -15.05 20.52
C LYS A 194 -21.73 -16.43 20.21
N ASP A 195 -22.74 -16.50 19.35
CA ASP A 195 -23.43 -17.74 19.01
C ASP A 195 -22.53 -18.76 18.28
N TYR A 196 -21.38 -18.32 17.73
CA TYR A 196 -20.38 -19.21 17.09
C TYR A 196 -19.48 -19.94 18.10
N MET A 197 -19.57 -19.65 19.41
CA MET A 197 -18.76 -20.31 20.44
C MET A 197 -19.63 -21.21 21.34
N GLU A 198 -19.15 -22.41 21.66
CA GLU A 198 -19.72 -23.24 22.72
C GLU A 198 -19.18 -22.83 24.09
N THR A 199 -20.00 -22.91 25.15
CA THR A 199 -19.58 -22.58 26.52
C THR A 199 -19.96 -23.65 27.55
N ASP A 200 -19.20 -23.71 28.64
CA ASP A 200 -19.57 -24.46 29.85
C ASP A 200 -20.68 -23.77 30.68
N SER A 201 -21.01 -24.33 31.85
CA SER A 201 -22.03 -23.78 32.77
C SER A 201 -21.63 -22.48 33.45
N ASP A 202 -20.34 -22.14 33.41
CA ASP A 202 -19.71 -21.05 34.15
C ASP A 202 -19.35 -19.89 33.19
N GLY A 203 -19.63 -20.06 31.89
CA GLY A 203 -19.48 -19.06 30.82
C GLY A 203 -18.13 -19.10 30.09
N ASN A 204 -17.27 -20.08 30.36
CA ASN A 204 -16.00 -20.24 29.65
C ASN A 204 -16.24 -20.90 28.28
N VAL A 205 -15.57 -20.40 27.23
CA VAL A 205 -15.59 -21.01 25.91
C VAL A 205 -14.92 -22.39 25.94
N THR A 206 -15.57 -23.39 25.32
CA THR A 206 -15.10 -24.79 25.26
C THR A 206 -14.89 -25.31 23.83
N GLY A 207 -15.27 -24.54 22.81
CA GLY A 207 -15.14 -24.95 21.40
C GLY A 207 -15.92 -24.03 20.46
N ILE A 208 -15.98 -24.42 19.19
CA ILE A 208 -16.73 -23.72 18.13
C ILE A 208 -18.10 -24.39 17.93
N ASN A 209 -19.15 -23.59 17.87
CA ASN A 209 -20.51 -24.04 17.57
C ASN A 209 -20.72 -24.08 16.04
N HIS A 210 -20.20 -25.13 15.39
CA HIS A 210 -20.24 -25.30 13.93
C HIS A 210 -21.66 -25.26 13.31
N GLU A 211 -22.70 -25.62 14.09
CA GLU A 211 -24.12 -25.59 13.66
C GLU A 211 -24.76 -24.19 13.81
N ALA A 212 -24.05 -23.20 14.36
CA ALA A 212 -24.54 -21.83 14.48
C ALA A 212 -24.71 -21.15 13.13
N LYS A 213 -25.69 -20.24 13.03
CA LYS A 213 -25.92 -19.40 11.86
C LYS A 213 -26.38 -18.00 12.23
N ILE A 214 -25.69 -16.99 11.68
CA ILE A 214 -26.02 -15.56 11.75
C ILE A 214 -26.05 -15.03 10.32
N GLY A 215 -27.06 -14.22 9.97
CA GLY A 215 -27.21 -13.69 8.62
C GLY A 215 -27.15 -14.79 7.55
N ASN A 216 -26.18 -14.66 6.64
CA ASN A 216 -25.91 -15.64 5.59
C ASN A 216 -24.98 -16.79 6.01
N TYR A 217 -24.20 -16.63 7.07
CA TYR A 217 -23.03 -17.45 7.39
C TYR A 217 -23.21 -18.40 8.57
N THR A 218 -22.45 -19.48 8.58
CA THR A 218 -22.21 -20.33 9.75
C THR A 218 -20.81 -20.08 10.31
N ALA A 219 -20.51 -20.60 11.50
CA ALA A 219 -19.16 -20.53 12.08
C ALA A 219 -18.06 -21.11 11.15
N ASP A 220 -18.41 -22.01 10.22
CA ASP A 220 -17.50 -22.59 9.22
C ASP A 220 -17.41 -21.79 7.90
N THR A 221 -18.31 -20.84 7.66
CA THR A 221 -18.44 -20.13 6.36
C THR A 221 -18.40 -18.61 6.45
N ALA A 222 -18.29 -18.06 7.67
CA ALA A 222 -18.16 -16.65 7.95
C ALA A 222 -16.87 -16.07 7.34
N PRO A 223 -16.93 -15.03 6.49
CA PRO A 223 -15.75 -14.36 5.98
C PRO A 223 -15.05 -13.58 7.10
N VAL A 224 -13.76 -13.31 6.93
CA VAL A 224 -12.94 -12.61 7.92
C VAL A 224 -12.58 -11.22 7.42
N VAL A 225 -13.09 -10.19 8.09
CA VAL A 225 -12.69 -8.80 7.86
C VAL A 225 -11.37 -8.54 8.57
N TYR A 226 -10.31 -8.26 7.81
CA TYR A 226 -8.95 -8.07 8.32
C TYR A 226 -8.55 -6.60 8.20
N LEU A 227 -8.89 -5.82 9.22
CA LEU A 227 -8.56 -4.40 9.31
C LEU A 227 -7.10 -4.22 9.73
N ASN A 228 -6.37 -3.37 9.00
CA ASN A 228 -5.11 -2.77 9.46
C ASN A 228 -5.27 -1.24 9.60
N GLU A 229 -4.58 -0.67 10.59
CA GLU A 229 -4.75 0.74 11.00
C GLU A 229 -3.49 1.58 10.81
N MET A 230 -2.66 1.25 9.80
CA MET A 230 -1.39 1.96 9.49
C MET A 230 -1.60 3.34 8.82
N GLY A 231 -2.54 4.13 9.33
CA GLY A 231 -2.86 5.48 8.87
C GLY A 231 -1.65 6.41 8.94
N GLY A 232 -1.44 7.24 7.91
CA GLY A 232 -0.25 8.09 7.81
C GLY A 232 1.07 7.33 7.81
N TRP A 233 1.06 6.03 7.46
CA TRP A 233 2.19 5.12 7.50
C TRP A 233 2.80 4.92 8.91
N ARG A 234 2.09 5.24 9.99
CA ARG A 234 2.54 4.99 11.37
C ARG A 234 2.17 3.57 11.81
N SER A 235 2.85 3.09 12.84
CA SER A 235 2.62 1.79 13.45
C SER A 235 1.25 1.74 14.11
N SER A 236 0.60 0.58 14.10
CA SER A 236 -0.74 0.41 14.64
C SER A 236 -0.80 -0.67 15.70
N SER A 237 -1.62 -0.43 16.71
CA SER A 237 -2.08 -1.41 17.69
C SER A 237 -3.57 -1.69 17.49
N PRO A 238 -4.05 -2.92 17.74
CA PRO A 238 -5.45 -3.32 17.50
C PRO A 238 -6.49 -2.36 18.08
N LYS A 239 -7.61 -2.22 17.37
CA LYS A 239 -8.76 -1.39 17.74
C LYS A 239 -9.96 -2.26 18.08
N ALA A 240 -11.00 -1.63 18.62
CA ALA A 240 -12.31 -2.26 18.84
C ALA A 240 -12.92 -2.65 17.48
N ALA A 241 -13.69 -3.74 17.45
CA ALA A 241 -14.44 -4.10 16.25
C ALA A 241 -15.51 -3.06 15.91
N ASP A 242 -15.71 -2.84 14.60
CA ASP A 242 -16.99 -2.39 14.10
C ASP A 242 -17.97 -3.57 14.20
N THR A 243 -18.94 -3.48 15.11
CA THR A 243 -19.84 -4.59 15.41
C THR A 243 -20.81 -4.89 14.27
N SER A 244 -20.99 -3.99 13.29
CA SER A 244 -21.92 -4.21 12.17
C SER A 244 -21.54 -5.42 11.31
N PHE A 245 -20.25 -5.75 11.21
CA PHE A 245 -19.78 -6.98 10.56
C PHE A 245 -20.08 -8.23 11.39
N LEU A 246 -20.01 -8.13 12.73
CA LEU A 246 -20.34 -9.22 13.65
C LEU A 246 -21.85 -9.50 13.68
N ASP A 247 -22.68 -8.44 13.60
CA ASP A 247 -24.14 -8.52 13.52
C ASP A 247 -24.63 -9.27 12.26
N GLU A 248 -23.90 -9.16 11.15
CA GLU A 248 -24.13 -9.91 9.90
C GLU A 248 -23.53 -11.33 9.91
N GLY A 249 -22.81 -11.71 10.97
CA GLY A 249 -22.22 -13.04 11.12
C GLY A 249 -20.83 -13.19 10.50
N MET A 250 -20.10 -12.10 10.27
CA MET A 250 -18.70 -12.15 9.84
C MET A 250 -17.77 -12.24 11.05
N ILE A 251 -16.52 -12.65 10.84
CA ILE A 251 -15.45 -12.53 11.84
C ILE A 251 -14.73 -11.21 11.62
N TYR A 252 -14.37 -10.50 12.70
CA TYR A 252 -13.64 -9.23 12.60
C TYR A 252 -12.28 -9.34 13.28
N VAL A 253 -11.22 -8.94 12.58
CA VAL A 253 -9.85 -8.96 13.08
C VAL A 253 -9.26 -7.57 12.90
N SER A 254 -8.77 -6.99 14.00
CA SER A 254 -7.97 -5.76 13.94
C SER A 254 -6.51 -6.11 14.17
N ALA A 255 -5.70 -5.96 13.12
CA ALA A 255 -4.29 -6.26 13.12
C ALA A 255 -3.45 -5.02 13.48
N GLY A 256 -2.54 -5.19 14.43
CA GLY A 256 -1.41 -4.30 14.63
C GLY A 256 -0.28 -4.58 13.65
N GLY A 257 0.71 -3.70 13.64
CA GLY A 257 2.00 -3.95 13.01
C GLY A 257 2.93 -2.76 13.11
N ARG A 258 4.23 -3.02 12.98
CA ARG A 258 5.29 -2.00 12.98
C ARG A 258 5.35 -1.29 11.63
N SER A 259 5.57 0.02 11.67
CA SER A 259 5.92 0.88 10.53
C SER A 259 6.87 1.98 11.01
N ARG A 260 7.12 3.01 10.20
CA ARG A 260 8.24 3.98 10.29
C ARG A 260 8.56 4.65 11.64
N ASP A 261 7.65 4.65 12.60
CA ASP A 261 7.84 5.14 13.99
C ASP A 261 8.09 4.03 15.05
N ALA A 262 8.09 2.75 14.67
CA ALA A 262 8.36 1.64 15.59
C ALA A 262 9.83 1.64 16.04
N VAL A 263 10.02 1.65 17.35
CA VAL A 263 11.31 1.46 18.03
C VAL A 263 11.19 0.37 19.08
N ASP A 264 12.28 -0.29 19.44
CA ASP A 264 12.32 -1.21 20.58
C ASP A 264 12.37 -0.47 21.94
N GLU A 265 12.44 -1.21 23.05
CA GLU A 265 12.56 -0.63 24.40
C GLU A 265 13.86 0.17 24.64
N ASN A 266 14.86 0.02 23.77
CA ASN A 266 16.14 0.74 23.81
C ASN A 266 16.16 1.97 22.91
N GLY A 267 15.18 2.13 22.01
CA GLY A 267 15.08 3.20 21.02
C GLY A 267 15.68 2.87 19.64
N ASN A 268 16.02 1.61 19.35
CA ASN A 268 16.50 1.16 18.04
C ASN A 268 15.32 1.10 17.04
N ILE A 269 15.51 1.51 15.78
CA ILE A 269 14.43 1.49 14.78
C ILE A 269 14.10 0.05 14.38
N THR A 270 12.82 -0.31 14.47
CA THR A 270 12.29 -1.64 14.10
C THR A 270 11.13 -1.55 13.10
N GLY A 271 10.94 -0.37 12.51
CA GLY A 271 9.82 -0.02 11.65
C GLY A 271 10.12 0.13 10.16
N LYS A 272 11.35 -0.17 9.72
CA LYS A 272 11.76 -0.03 8.32
C LYS A 272 11.08 -1.06 7.43
N SER A 273 10.84 -0.68 6.19
CA SER A 273 10.23 -1.54 5.18
C SER A 273 11.12 -2.76 4.87
N PRO A 274 10.56 -3.95 4.60
CA PRO A 274 9.13 -4.26 4.42
C PRO A 274 8.39 -4.73 5.70
N THR A 275 8.83 -4.35 6.90
CA THR A 275 8.29 -4.90 8.18
C THR A 275 6.76 -4.77 8.33
N GLN A 276 6.15 -3.75 7.73
CA GLN A 276 4.69 -3.58 7.66
C GLN A 276 3.99 -4.82 7.09
N MET A 277 4.54 -5.35 5.99
CA MET A 277 4.02 -6.55 5.34
C MET A 277 4.40 -7.83 6.08
N VAL A 278 5.54 -7.84 6.77
CA VAL A 278 5.94 -8.99 7.60
C VAL A 278 4.94 -9.20 8.73
N ASP A 279 4.62 -8.16 9.50
CA ASP A 279 3.68 -8.27 10.62
C ASP A 279 2.25 -8.58 10.14
N LEU A 280 1.75 -7.89 9.11
CA LEU A 280 0.38 -8.12 8.62
C LEU A 280 0.20 -9.50 7.95
N LYS A 281 1.18 -9.98 7.17
CA LYS A 281 1.13 -11.36 6.65
C LYS A 281 1.27 -12.40 7.76
N SER A 282 1.99 -12.08 8.84
CA SER A 282 2.06 -12.92 10.04
C SER A 282 0.67 -13.18 10.63
N GLY A 283 -0.14 -12.13 10.80
CA GLY A 283 -1.51 -12.29 11.29
C GLY A 283 -2.39 -13.15 10.38
N LEU A 284 -2.24 -13.06 9.06
CA LEU A 284 -2.94 -13.94 8.10
C LEU A 284 -2.52 -15.42 8.25
N ILE A 285 -1.24 -15.67 8.54
CA ILE A 285 -0.70 -17.01 8.82
C ILE A 285 -1.25 -17.56 10.14
N GLU A 286 -1.25 -16.77 11.22
CA GLU A 286 -1.76 -17.23 12.53
C GLU A 286 -3.26 -17.52 12.52
N LEU A 287 -4.07 -16.75 11.78
CA LEU A 287 -5.49 -17.06 11.56
C LEU A 287 -5.70 -18.43 10.88
N ARG A 288 -4.76 -18.83 10.01
CA ARG A 288 -4.79 -20.12 9.29
C ARG A 288 -4.19 -21.27 10.09
N ALA A 289 -3.29 -20.98 11.02
CA ALA A 289 -2.73 -21.97 11.93
C ALA A 289 -3.74 -22.38 13.03
N ASN A 290 -4.48 -21.42 13.58
CA ASN A 290 -5.31 -21.59 14.79
C ASN A 290 -6.81 -21.81 14.51
N THR A 291 -7.15 -22.49 13.40
CA THR A 291 -8.53 -22.75 12.95
C THR A 291 -9.33 -23.75 13.81
N ASP A 292 -8.69 -24.36 14.82
CA ASP A 292 -9.31 -25.21 15.82
C ASP A 292 -9.94 -24.43 16.99
N VAL A 293 -9.52 -23.17 17.19
CA VAL A 293 -10.10 -22.23 18.18
C VAL A 293 -10.66 -20.95 17.57
N ILE A 294 -10.30 -20.58 16.34
CA ILE A 294 -10.85 -19.45 15.61
C ILE A 294 -11.83 -19.94 14.53
N PRO A 295 -13.15 -19.66 14.63
CA PRO A 295 -14.09 -19.93 13.54
C PRO A 295 -13.91 -18.95 12.37
N GLY A 296 -14.46 -19.31 11.21
CA GLY A 296 -14.43 -18.53 9.98
C GLY A 296 -13.76 -19.26 8.81
N ASP A 297 -14.15 -18.87 7.60
CA ASP A 297 -13.55 -19.36 6.36
C ASP A 297 -12.24 -18.59 6.09
N MET A 298 -11.11 -19.14 6.50
CA MET A 298 -9.78 -18.54 6.28
C MET A 298 -9.32 -18.55 4.80
N THR A 299 -10.15 -19.05 3.88
CA THR A 299 -10.00 -18.82 2.43
C THR A 299 -10.73 -17.56 1.95
N LYS A 300 -11.60 -16.97 2.79
CA LYS A 300 -12.37 -15.73 2.58
C LYS A 300 -11.94 -14.60 3.54
N ILE A 301 -10.64 -14.32 3.61
CA ILE A 301 -10.12 -13.16 4.33
C ILE A 301 -10.14 -11.93 3.42
N ILE A 302 -10.74 -10.82 3.86
CA ILE A 302 -10.81 -9.55 3.14
C ILE A 302 -9.93 -8.53 3.86
N SER A 303 -8.83 -8.10 3.24
CA SER A 303 -8.02 -7.00 3.80
C SER A 303 -8.76 -5.68 3.68
N THR A 304 -8.68 -4.83 4.72
CA THR A 304 -9.23 -3.47 4.69
C THR A 304 -8.36 -2.51 5.49
N GLY A 305 -8.42 -1.23 5.14
CA GLY A 305 -7.57 -0.19 5.73
C GLY A 305 -7.68 1.14 4.98
N THR A 306 -7.25 2.21 5.66
CA THR A 306 -7.44 3.60 5.21
C THR A 306 -6.10 4.32 5.08
N SER A 307 -5.96 5.21 4.10
CA SER A 307 -4.75 6.04 3.94
C SER A 307 -3.52 5.16 3.65
N GLY A 308 -2.44 5.26 4.44
CA GLY A 308 -1.33 4.30 4.42
C GLY A 308 -1.79 2.86 4.66
N GLY A 309 -2.77 2.62 5.53
CA GLY A 309 -3.40 1.31 5.71
C GLY A 309 -4.17 0.83 4.48
N GLY A 310 -4.64 1.75 3.63
CA GLY A 310 -5.21 1.41 2.32
C GLY A 310 -4.15 0.89 1.35
N GLN A 311 -2.93 1.44 1.38
CA GLN A 311 -1.80 0.83 0.68
C GLN A 311 -1.48 -0.55 1.24
N MET A 312 -1.45 -0.73 2.57
CA MET A 312 -1.18 -2.04 3.16
C MET A 312 -2.19 -3.09 2.70
N SER A 313 -3.48 -2.75 2.63
CA SER A 313 -4.51 -3.61 2.03
C SER A 313 -4.22 -3.97 0.57
N SER A 314 -3.73 -3.00 -0.22
CA SER A 314 -3.38 -3.22 -1.63
C SER A 314 -2.16 -4.12 -1.80
N ILE A 315 -1.16 -4.05 -0.91
CA ILE A 315 0.01 -4.93 -0.96
C ILE A 315 -0.36 -6.33 -0.47
N LEU A 316 -1.16 -6.48 0.59
CA LEU A 316 -1.74 -7.79 0.95
C LEU A 316 -2.51 -8.41 -0.24
N GLY A 317 -3.30 -7.59 -0.96
CA GLY A 317 -4.01 -7.99 -2.17
C GLY A 317 -3.09 -8.40 -3.32
N ALA A 318 -1.97 -7.71 -3.54
CA ALA A 318 -1.06 -7.98 -4.66
C ALA A 318 -0.08 -9.15 -4.40
N SER A 319 0.34 -9.33 -3.14
CA SER A 319 1.57 -10.03 -2.80
C SER A 319 1.44 -11.41 -2.17
N GLY A 320 0.26 -12.04 -2.23
CA GLY A 320 0.03 -13.35 -1.62
C GLY A 320 1.06 -14.40 -2.07
N ASN A 321 1.66 -15.07 -1.09
CA ASN A 321 2.69 -16.10 -1.20
C ASN A 321 3.98 -15.68 -1.94
N MET A 322 4.29 -14.38 -2.02
CA MET A 322 5.53 -13.89 -2.63
C MET A 322 6.75 -14.25 -1.77
N ALA A 323 7.62 -15.12 -2.30
CA ALA A 323 8.72 -15.71 -1.53
C ALA A 323 9.79 -14.72 -1.02
N VAL A 324 9.84 -13.51 -1.56
CA VAL A 324 10.73 -12.42 -1.09
C VAL A 324 10.44 -11.97 0.34
N TYR A 325 9.22 -12.17 0.86
CA TYR A 325 8.90 -11.87 2.27
C TYR A 325 9.38 -12.96 3.24
N TYR A 326 9.54 -14.21 2.79
CA TYR A 326 9.85 -15.34 3.68
C TYR A 326 11.19 -15.24 4.45
N PRO A 327 12.27 -14.64 3.92
CA PRO A 327 13.46 -14.35 4.72
C PRO A 327 13.15 -13.45 5.92
N TYR A 328 12.45 -12.33 5.70
CA TYR A 328 12.08 -11.39 6.76
C TYR A 328 11.11 -12.03 7.77
N MET A 329 10.16 -12.85 7.30
CA MET A 329 9.26 -13.61 8.17
C MET A 329 9.98 -14.62 9.07
N TYR A 330 10.95 -15.36 8.52
CA TYR A 330 11.72 -16.32 9.31
C TYR A 330 12.49 -15.61 10.44
N GLU A 331 13.07 -14.44 10.15
CA GLU A 331 13.85 -13.67 11.13
C GLU A 331 12.96 -12.90 12.12
N ALA A 332 11.70 -12.59 11.76
CA ALA A 332 10.66 -12.16 12.69
C ALA A 332 10.06 -13.31 13.53
N GLY A 333 10.33 -14.57 13.18
CA GLY A 333 9.79 -15.74 13.88
C GLY A 333 8.30 -15.99 13.60
N VAL A 334 7.87 -15.83 12.34
CA VAL A 334 6.51 -16.16 11.89
C VAL A 334 6.29 -17.68 11.90
N LEU A 335 5.14 -18.13 12.42
CA LEU A 335 4.84 -19.56 12.55
C LEU A 335 4.85 -20.28 11.19
N GLY A 336 5.48 -21.46 11.16
CA GLY A 336 5.51 -22.30 9.96
C GLY A 336 6.40 -21.82 8.82
N VAL A 337 7.12 -20.69 8.95
CA VAL A 337 8.12 -20.25 7.97
C VAL A 337 9.49 -20.84 8.30
N THR A 338 10.14 -21.48 7.33
CA THR A 338 11.40 -22.21 7.54
C THR A 338 12.46 -21.88 6.50
N LYS A 339 13.71 -21.69 6.93
CA LYS A 339 14.89 -21.75 6.04
C LYS A 339 15.20 -23.20 5.67
N ASN A 340 15.21 -23.48 4.38
CA ASN A 340 15.40 -24.79 3.79
C ASN A 340 16.87 -25.18 3.65
N ALA A 341 17.13 -26.48 3.44
CA ALA A 341 18.47 -27.05 3.36
C ALA A 341 19.29 -26.62 2.11
N ASP A 342 18.65 -25.97 1.14
CA ASP A 342 19.26 -25.35 -0.03
C ASP A 342 19.57 -23.84 0.17
N GLY A 343 19.14 -23.27 1.30
CA GLY A 343 19.29 -21.85 1.64
C GLY A 343 18.06 -20.98 1.34
N ASN A 344 17.07 -21.49 0.60
CA ASN A 344 15.83 -20.80 0.30
C ASN A 344 14.91 -20.76 1.55
N TYR A 345 13.80 -20.03 1.46
CA TYR A 345 12.81 -19.93 2.53
C TYR A 345 11.41 -20.33 2.01
N SER A 346 10.55 -20.85 2.89
CA SER A 346 9.17 -21.22 2.56
C SER A 346 8.26 -21.18 3.77
N SER A 347 7.01 -20.74 3.59
CA SER A 347 5.91 -20.96 4.53
C SER A 347 5.21 -22.31 4.27
N VAL A 348 4.65 -22.93 5.31
CA VAL A 348 3.65 -24.01 5.20
C VAL A 348 2.20 -23.50 5.18
N PHE A 349 1.99 -22.24 5.55
CA PHE A 349 0.71 -21.55 5.57
C PHE A 349 0.63 -20.50 4.45
N ASP A 350 -0.56 -20.31 3.90
CA ASP A 350 -0.83 -19.29 2.88
C ASP A 350 -0.90 -17.88 3.50
N ASP A 351 -0.35 -16.86 2.83
CA ASP A 351 -0.37 -15.45 3.27
C ASP A 351 -1.19 -14.51 2.34
N SER A 352 -1.95 -15.06 1.39
CA SER A 352 -2.82 -14.31 0.48
C SER A 352 -4.14 -13.87 1.14
N VAL A 353 -4.86 -12.96 0.49
CA VAL A 353 -6.22 -12.56 0.86
C VAL A 353 -7.18 -12.81 -0.30
N TYR A 354 -8.43 -13.11 0.03
CA TYR A 354 -9.51 -13.36 -0.95
C TYR A 354 -9.86 -12.09 -1.73
N ALA A 355 -9.94 -10.98 -0.99
CA ALA A 355 -10.34 -9.68 -1.48
C ALA A 355 -9.58 -8.56 -0.77
N ALA A 356 -9.49 -7.39 -1.40
CA ALA A 356 -8.88 -6.19 -0.84
C ALA A 356 -9.80 -4.97 -0.97
N GLN A 357 -10.17 -4.37 0.17
CA GLN A 357 -10.84 -3.08 0.28
C GLN A 357 -9.81 -1.98 0.54
N LEU A 358 -9.81 -0.96 -0.30
CA LEU A 358 -8.91 0.20 -0.21
C LEU A 358 -9.75 1.45 0.09
N TYR A 359 -9.40 2.19 1.14
CA TYR A 359 -9.93 3.53 1.38
C TYR A 359 -8.82 4.57 1.20
N CYS A 360 -9.00 5.46 0.21
CA CYS A 360 -8.06 6.52 -0.17
C CYS A 360 -6.57 6.10 -0.06
N PRO A 361 -6.11 5.06 -0.79
CA PRO A 361 -4.81 4.45 -0.58
C PRO A 361 -3.66 5.43 -0.90
N ILE A 362 -2.86 5.75 0.11
CA ILE A 362 -1.65 6.58 -0.04
C ILE A 362 -0.49 5.68 -0.46
N ALA A 363 -0.61 5.14 -1.69
CA ALA A 363 0.24 4.10 -2.26
C ALA A 363 1.19 4.62 -3.34
N ASP A 364 2.01 3.71 -3.90
CA ASP A 364 2.90 3.97 -5.06
C ASP A 364 3.86 5.13 -4.77
N LEU A 365 4.42 5.18 -3.56
CA LEU A 365 5.16 6.35 -3.03
C LEU A 365 6.30 6.83 -3.94
N GLU A 366 6.97 5.91 -4.64
CA GLU A 366 8.06 6.21 -5.56
C GLU A 366 7.60 7.09 -6.74
N ASN A 367 6.35 6.92 -7.21
CA ASN A 367 5.71 7.72 -8.26
C ASN A 367 4.63 8.69 -7.73
N ALA A 368 4.36 8.70 -6.42
CA ALA A 368 3.30 9.51 -5.84
C ALA A 368 3.56 11.02 -6.02
N ASP A 369 4.82 11.43 -6.05
CA ASP A 369 5.22 12.81 -6.35
C ASP A 369 4.93 13.20 -7.80
N ILE A 370 5.35 12.42 -8.79
CA ILE A 370 5.05 12.69 -10.20
C ILE A 370 3.52 12.68 -10.47
N ALA A 371 2.78 11.81 -9.80
CA ALA A 371 1.31 11.79 -9.84
C ALA A 371 0.68 13.05 -9.21
N TYR A 372 1.21 13.54 -8.09
CA TYR A 372 0.74 14.77 -7.44
C TYR A 372 1.09 16.01 -8.28
N ALA A 373 2.29 16.04 -8.86
CA ALA A 373 2.74 17.10 -9.75
C ALA A 373 1.86 17.20 -11.00
N TRP A 374 1.57 16.07 -11.66
CA TRP A 374 0.62 16.01 -12.78
C TRP A 374 -0.76 16.53 -12.37
N TRP A 375 -1.25 16.14 -11.20
CA TRP A 375 -2.55 16.59 -10.72
C TRP A 375 -2.59 18.12 -10.51
N TRP A 376 -1.51 18.71 -9.96
CA TRP A 376 -1.42 20.14 -9.63
C TRP A 376 -0.71 21.02 -10.67
N VAL A 377 -0.34 20.50 -11.85
CA VAL A 377 0.63 21.14 -12.77
C VAL A 377 0.28 22.60 -13.11
N ASN A 378 -0.95 22.87 -13.55
CA ASN A 378 -1.40 24.22 -13.94
C ASN A 378 -1.87 25.10 -12.76
N LEU A 379 -1.80 24.57 -11.53
CA LEU A 379 -2.49 25.11 -10.35
C LEU A 379 -1.58 25.75 -9.30
N ALA A 380 -0.25 25.68 -9.44
CA ALA A 380 0.73 26.16 -8.46
C ALA A 380 0.52 27.61 -7.96
N ASP A 381 0.05 28.52 -8.82
CA ASP A 381 -0.26 29.93 -8.47
C ASP A 381 -1.78 30.21 -8.31
N LYS A 382 -2.64 29.18 -8.28
CA LYS A 382 -4.12 29.34 -8.36
C LYS A 382 -4.84 29.24 -7.02
N GLY A 383 -4.22 28.61 -6.03
CA GLY A 383 -4.75 28.40 -4.68
C GLY A 383 -3.86 27.42 -3.93
N GLY A 384 -4.03 27.31 -2.60
CA GLY A 384 -3.41 26.25 -1.80
C GLY A 384 -1.89 26.20 -1.92
N VAL A 385 -1.18 27.00 -1.12
CA VAL A 385 0.28 26.89 -1.05
C VAL A 385 0.70 26.30 0.28
N TYR A 386 1.27 25.10 0.24
CA TYR A 386 1.99 24.52 1.36
C TYR A 386 3.25 25.34 1.64
N ASN A 387 3.50 25.67 2.91
CA ASN A 387 4.67 26.43 3.37
C ASN A 387 4.96 27.80 2.71
N GLY A 388 3.98 28.45 2.07
CA GLY A 388 3.96 29.92 1.88
C GLY A 388 3.88 30.42 0.43
N SER A 389 4.95 30.29 -0.36
CA SER A 389 4.99 30.74 -1.76
C SER A 389 5.88 29.86 -2.61
N ILE A 390 5.30 29.16 -3.60
CA ILE A 390 6.03 28.26 -4.50
C ILE A 390 7.04 29.06 -5.31
N THR A 391 8.28 28.59 -5.30
CA THR A 391 9.44 29.20 -5.95
C THR A 391 9.48 28.93 -7.46
N ASP A 392 10.46 29.50 -8.15
CA ASP A 392 10.60 29.33 -9.60
C ASP A 392 11.22 27.95 -9.93
N PHE A 393 12.05 27.42 -9.01
CA PHE A 393 12.55 26.04 -9.01
C PHE A 393 11.42 25.01 -8.85
N GLU A 394 10.66 25.10 -7.76
CA GLU A 394 9.56 24.16 -7.48
C GLU A 394 8.53 24.11 -8.62
N LYS A 395 8.23 25.25 -9.26
CA LYS A 395 7.32 25.29 -10.42
C LYS A 395 7.85 24.47 -11.60
N ARG A 396 9.14 24.63 -11.94
CA ARG A 396 9.73 23.89 -13.06
C ARG A 396 9.92 22.41 -12.73
N LEU A 397 10.23 22.08 -11.47
CA LEU A 397 10.26 20.70 -10.99
C LEU A 397 8.87 20.06 -11.14
N GLN A 398 7.79 20.74 -10.73
CA GLN A 398 6.42 20.24 -10.89
C GLN A 398 6.01 20.04 -12.37
N GLU A 399 6.51 20.88 -13.29
CA GLU A 399 6.29 20.67 -14.74
C GLU A 399 7.00 19.39 -15.23
N LEU A 400 8.27 19.19 -14.85
CA LEU A 400 9.05 18.00 -15.22
C LEU A 400 8.51 16.71 -14.59
N GLU A 401 8.10 16.76 -13.33
CA GLU A 401 7.42 15.66 -12.63
C GLU A 401 6.07 15.32 -13.30
N ALA A 402 5.31 16.33 -13.73
CA ALA A 402 4.07 16.12 -14.48
C ALA A 402 4.30 15.54 -15.90
N GLU A 403 5.40 15.92 -16.56
CA GLU A 403 5.86 15.34 -17.83
C GLU A 403 6.28 13.87 -17.64
N ALA A 404 7.04 13.54 -16.58
CA ALA A 404 7.42 12.17 -16.25
C ALA A 404 6.22 11.25 -15.93
N PHE A 405 5.16 11.77 -15.30
CA PHE A 405 3.94 10.99 -15.07
C PHE A 405 3.22 10.59 -16.38
N VAL A 406 3.33 11.39 -17.44
CA VAL A 406 2.82 11.01 -18.77
C VAL A 406 3.61 9.82 -19.32
N GLU A 407 4.92 9.76 -19.11
CA GLU A 407 5.73 8.61 -19.51
C GLU A 407 5.42 7.38 -18.64
N TYR A 408 5.31 7.54 -17.32
CA TYR A 408 4.95 6.50 -16.36
C TYR A 408 3.63 5.80 -16.71
N ILE A 409 2.52 6.55 -16.81
CA ILE A 409 1.19 6.00 -17.15
C ILE A 409 1.19 5.25 -18.48
N ASN A 410 1.92 5.75 -19.48
CA ASN A 410 2.06 5.07 -20.76
C ASN A 410 2.93 3.80 -20.65
N GLY A 411 3.96 3.81 -19.80
CA GLY A 411 4.81 2.66 -19.46
C GLY A 411 4.05 1.52 -18.78
N LEU A 412 3.09 1.83 -17.89
CA LEU A 412 2.22 0.85 -17.23
C LEU A 412 1.32 0.05 -18.21
N ASN A 413 1.15 0.51 -19.46
CA ASN A 413 0.35 -0.17 -20.49
C ASN A 413 -1.12 -0.47 -20.08
N LEU A 414 -1.70 0.37 -19.21
CA LEU A 414 -3.02 0.18 -18.61
C LEU A 414 -4.17 0.07 -19.63
N ARG A 415 -5.26 -0.63 -19.26
CA ARG A 415 -6.41 -0.87 -20.14
C ARG A 415 -7.76 -0.80 -19.44
N ASP A 416 -8.77 -0.30 -20.16
CA ASP A 416 -10.16 -0.35 -19.72
C ASP A 416 -10.72 -1.78 -19.72
N SER A 417 -11.92 -1.96 -19.15
CA SER A 417 -12.63 -3.25 -19.09
C SER A 417 -13.02 -3.84 -20.46
N LYS A 418 -12.77 -3.12 -21.56
CA LYS A 418 -13.00 -3.55 -22.96
C LYS A 418 -11.67 -3.86 -23.68
N GLY A 419 -10.52 -3.67 -23.02
CA GLY A 419 -9.17 -3.92 -23.54
C GLY A 419 -8.55 -2.73 -24.30
N ASN A 420 -9.21 -1.57 -24.35
CA ASN A 420 -8.67 -0.35 -24.95
C ASN A 420 -7.49 0.16 -24.11
N ALA A 421 -6.44 0.67 -24.75
CA ALA A 421 -5.31 1.27 -24.02
C ALA A 421 -5.71 2.61 -23.40
N LEU A 422 -5.35 2.81 -22.13
CA LEU A 422 -5.46 4.07 -21.41
C LEU A 422 -4.10 4.75 -21.46
N THR A 423 -4.01 5.85 -22.20
CA THR A 423 -2.76 6.56 -22.48
C THR A 423 -2.94 8.07 -22.31
N LEU A 424 -1.87 8.77 -21.92
CA LEU A 424 -1.79 10.23 -21.94
C LEU A 424 -1.04 10.68 -23.18
N THR A 425 -1.63 11.57 -23.99
CA THR A 425 -0.98 12.20 -25.16
C THR A 425 -0.43 13.58 -24.84
N SER A 426 -0.89 14.19 -23.74
CA SER A 426 -0.29 15.35 -23.09
C SER A 426 -0.71 15.38 -21.61
N LEU A 427 -0.29 16.41 -20.86
CA LEU A 427 -0.65 16.62 -19.45
C LEU A 427 -2.17 16.64 -19.17
N ARG A 428 -3.00 16.95 -20.18
CA ARG A 428 -4.47 17.08 -20.08
C ARG A 428 -5.19 16.54 -21.32
N GLU A 429 -4.68 15.47 -21.93
CA GLU A 429 -5.28 14.84 -23.12
C GLU A 429 -4.95 13.34 -23.20
N GLY A 430 -5.89 12.54 -23.72
CA GLY A 430 -5.72 11.11 -23.98
C GLY A 430 -6.73 10.26 -23.21
N SER A 431 -6.89 8.99 -23.63
CA SER A 431 -7.90 8.07 -23.09
C SER A 431 -7.79 7.83 -21.58
N TYR A 432 -6.60 8.00 -20.97
CA TYR A 432 -6.45 7.96 -19.52
C TYR A 432 -7.04 9.21 -18.85
N TYR A 433 -6.80 10.41 -19.40
CA TYR A 433 -7.38 11.66 -18.89
C TYR A 433 -8.91 11.66 -19.02
N ASP A 434 -9.43 11.22 -20.17
CA ASP A 434 -10.88 11.04 -20.40
C ASP A 434 -11.50 10.12 -19.35
N ALA A 435 -10.80 9.05 -18.95
CA ALA A 435 -11.26 8.12 -17.93
C ALA A 435 -11.24 8.71 -16.50
N ILE A 436 -10.23 9.52 -16.15
CA ILE A 436 -10.22 10.26 -14.88
C ILE A 436 -11.39 11.26 -14.83
N LEU A 437 -11.65 12.00 -15.91
CA LEU A 437 -12.81 12.89 -16.01
C LEU A 437 -14.14 12.14 -15.91
N GLN A 438 -14.25 10.94 -16.50
CA GLN A 438 -15.42 10.08 -16.37
C GLN A 438 -15.63 9.60 -14.92
N ASN A 439 -14.58 9.13 -14.25
CA ASN A 439 -14.66 8.71 -12.83
C ASN A 439 -15.19 9.82 -11.91
N ILE A 440 -14.74 11.07 -12.14
CA ILE A 440 -15.20 12.26 -11.39
C ILE A 440 -16.67 12.59 -11.78
N SER A 441 -17.05 12.40 -13.04
CA SER A 441 -18.42 12.59 -13.53
C SER A 441 -19.39 11.56 -12.93
N ASP A 442 -18.97 10.31 -12.82
CA ASP A 442 -19.78 9.22 -12.26
C ASP A 442 -20.04 9.45 -10.77
N ALA A 443 -19.01 9.88 -10.02
CA ALA A 443 -19.16 10.32 -8.62
C ALA A 443 -20.18 11.46 -8.47
N LEU A 444 -20.13 12.47 -9.35
CA LEU A 444 -21.09 13.57 -9.36
C LEU A 444 -22.51 13.08 -9.63
N ASN A 445 -22.70 12.27 -10.68
CA ASN A 445 -24.02 11.75 -11.04
C ASN A 445 -24.61 10.84 -9.95
N ALA A 446 -23.77 10.08 -9.24
CA ALA A 446 -24.20 9.27 -8.10
C ALA A 446 -24.74 10.14 -6.95
N ALA A 447 -24.02 11.21 -6.59
CA ALA A 447 -24.46 12.17 -5.58
C ALA A 447 -25.70 12.98 -6.01
N VAL A 448 -25.81 13.35 -7.28
CA VAL A 448 -27.02 13.99 -7.85
C VAL A 448 -28.22 13.04 -7.80
N THR A 449 -28.01 11.75 -8.10
CA THR A 449 -29.07 10.73 -8.11
C THR A 449 -29.58 10.44 -6.69
N ASN A 450 -28.71 10.45 -5.68
CA ASN A 450 -29.11 10.34 -4.28
C ASN A 450 -29.73 11.64 -3.73
N GLY A 451 -29.49 12.78 -4.38
CA GLY A 451 -29.99 14.09 -3.96
C GLY A 451 -29.09 14.83 -2.98
N ASP A 452 -27.83 14.40 -2.84
CA ASP A 452 -26.83 15.02 -1.95
C ASP A 452 -26.36 16.39 -2.48
N ILE A 453 -26.44 16.61 -3.80
CA ILE A 453 -26.04 17.86 -4.46
C ILE A 453 -26.96 18.23 -5.63
N ASN A 454 -27.27 19.52 -5.77
CA ASN A 454 -27.76 20.12 -7.01
C ASN A 454 -26.66 21.01 -7.64
N PRO A 455 -26.00 20.61 -8.74
CA PRO A 455 -24.86 21.35 -9.29
C PRO A 455 -25.24 22.72 -9.85
N ASP A 456 -26.49 22.90 -10.29
CA ASP A 456 -27.05 24.20 -10.71
C ASP A 456 -27.18 25.21 -9.54
N GLU A 457 -27.17 24.75 -8.29
CA GLU A 457 -27.18 25.59 -7.08
C GLU A 457 -25.81 25.68 -6.40
N ALA A 458 -25.05 24.57 -6.39
CA ALA A 458 -23.75 24.48 -5.74
C ALA A 458 -22.66 25.29 -6.48
N TYR A 459 -22.62 25.20 -7.81
CA TYR A 459 -21.54 25.77 -8.63
C TYR A 459 -22.05 26.94 -9.48
N LYS A 460 -21.18 27.95 -9.70
CA LYS A 460 -21.51 29.17 -10.44
C LYS A 460 -20.52 29.36 -11.57
N ASN A 461 -21.04 29.63 -12.77
CA ASN A 461 -20.26 29.68 -14.02
C ASN A 461 -19.47 28.38 -14.25
N TYR A 462 -20.09 27.23 -13.95
CA TYR A 462 -19.47 25.91 -14.05
C TYR A 462 -19.12 25.49 -15.50
N SER A 463 -19.59 26.24 -16.50
CA SER A 463 -19.41 25.98 -17.94
C SER A 463 -17.96 25.82 -18.41
N ASP A 464 -17.00 26.26 -17.61
CA ASP A 464 -15.58 26.20 -17.92
C ASP A 464 -14.98 24.80 -17.62
N TRP A 465 -15.71 23.95 -16.88
CA TRP A 465 -15.26 22.61 -16.45
C TRP A 465 -16.36 21.54 -16.33
N LEU A 466 -17.64 21.93 -16.44
CA LEU A 466 -18.79 21.08 -16.22
C LEU A 466 -19.85 21.35 -17.30
N THR A 467 -20.35 20.29 -17.92
CA THR A 467 -21.45 20.31 -18.88
C THR A 467 -22.63 19.51 -18.34
N LYS A 468 -23.86 19.97 -18.63
CA LYS A 468 -25.10 19.21 -18.42
C LYS A 468 -25.57 18.65 -19.76
N ASN A 469 -25.80 17.35 -19.82
CA ASN A 469 -26.16 16.62 -21.03
C ASN A 469 -27.66 16.69 -21.31
N ASP A 470 -28.05 16.34 -22.55
CA ASP A 470 -29.46 16.28 -22.99
C ASP A 470 -30.32 15.25 -22.23
N ASP A 471 -29.68 14.29 -21.52
CA ASP A 471 -30.31 13.29 -20.66
C ASP A 471 -30.31 13.68 -19.16
N GLU A 472 -30.04 14.95 -18.87
CA GLU A 472 -29.93 15.55 -17.53
C GLU A 472 -28.73 15.08 -16.67
N THR A 473 -27.88 14.18 -17.18
CA THR A 473 -26.60 13.81 -16.53
C THR A 473 -25.57 14.96 -16.61
N TRP A 474 -24.54 14.86 -15.78
CA TRP A 474 -23.45 15.83 -15.70
C TRP A 474 -22.14 15.22 -16.18
N GLN A 475 -21.34 15.99 -16.92
CA GLN A 475 -20.00 15.60 -17.37
C GLN A 475 -18.99 16.66 -16.92
N VAL A 476 -17.98 16.25 -16.16
CA VAL A 476 -16.78 17.04 -15.91
C VAL A 476 -15.91 16.98 -17.16
N THR A 477 -15.54 18.14 -17.69
CA THR A 477 -14.83 18.30 -18.97
C THR A 477 -13.41 18.85 -18.80
N ASP A 478 -13.05 19.34 -17.62
CA ASP A 478 -11.69 19.80 -17.32
C ASP A 478 -11.32 19.62 -15.84
N LEU A 479 -10.13 19.08 -15.58
CA LEU A 479 -9.64 18.75 -14.25
C LEU A 479 -9.19 19.98 -13.46
N ASP A 480 -8.51 20.92 -14.10
CA ASP A 480 -8.00 22.14 -13.45
C ASP A 480 -9.16 23.05 -13.05
N GLY A 481 -10.12 23.22 -13.96
CA GLY A 481 -11.38 23.91 -13.73
C GLY A 481 -12.28 23.22 -12.71
N PHE A 482 -12.29 21.87 -12.65
CA PHE A 482 -12.95 21.13 -11.56
C PHE A 482 -12.33 21.46 -10.19
N MET A 483 -10.99 21.45 -10.08
CA MET A 483 -10.29 21.76 -8.83
C MET A 483 -10.52 23.22 -8.40
N ILE A 484 -10.61 24.15 -9.36
CA ILE A 484 -10.95 25.55 -9.11
C ILE A 484 -12.43 25.71 -8.72
N GLY A 485 -13.35 25.05 -9.44
CA GLY A 485 -14.80 25.19 -9.31
C GLY A 485 -15.38 24.58 -8.03
N THR A 486 -14.80 23.46 -7.57
CA THR A 486 -15.07 22.87 -6.25
C THR A 486 -14.37 23.61 -5.11
N GLY A 487 -13.34 24.40 -5.42
CA GLY A 487 -12.47 25.05 -4.43
C GLY A 487 -11.38 24.13 -3.85
N LEU A 488 -11.27 22.88 -4.32
CA LEU A 488 -10.20 21.94 -3.96
C LEU A 488 -8.80 22.53 -4.21
N VAL A 489 -8.65 23.40 -5.21
CA VAL A 489 -7.42 24.17 -5.47
C VAL A 489 -6.93 24.93 -4.23
N SER A 490 -7.82 25.32 -3.31
CA SER A 490 -7.46 26.01 -2.07
C SER A 490 -7.04 25.08 -0.92
N LYS A 491 -6.87 23.78 -1.18
CA LYS A 491 -6.65 22.72 -0.17
C LYS A 491 -5.33 21.97 -0.25
N ARG A 492 -4.47 22.24 -1.25
CA ARG A 492 -3.14 21.60 -1.39
C ARG A 492 -2.43 21.52 -0.03
N ASN A 493 -2.01 20.32 0.35
CA ASN A 493 -1.44 20.02 1.66
C ASN A 493 -0.04 19.39 1.61
N LYS A 494 0.58 19.35 0.42
CA LYS A 494 1.92 18.81 0.15
C LYS A 494 2.76 19.80 -0.67
N ALA A 495 4.09 19.70 -0.50
CA ALA A 495 5.10 20.54 -1.16
C ALA A 495 5.34 20.14 -2.64
N ILE A 496 6.53 20.45 -3.17
CA ILE A 496 7.08 19.93 -4.43
C ILE A 496 8.57 19.59 -4.19
N PRO A 497 8.98 18.30 -4.15
CA PRO A 497 8.12 17.13 -4.06
C PRO A 497 7.36 17.10 -2.71
N GLY A 498 6.27 16.35 -2.65
CA GLY A 498 5.32 16.27 -1.56
C GLY A 498 5.35 15.00 -0.71
N PHE A 499 5.90 13.87 -1.18
CA PHE A 499 6.05 12.59 -0.46
C PHE A 499 7.52 12.34 -0.10
N ASP A 500 8.42 12.49 -1.07
CA ASP A 500 9.86 12.56 -0.86
C ASP A 500 10.34 14.02 -0.88
N THR A 501 9.91 14.75 0.15
CA THR A 501 10.20 16.17 0.37
C THR A 501 11.70 16.47 0.45
N MET A 502 12.16 17.56 -0.18
CA MET A 502 13.54 18.05 -0.14
C MET A 502 14.14 18.24 1.28
N ASP A 503 13.30 18.50 2.28
CA ASP A 503 13.71 18.67 3.69
C ASP A 503 13.58 17.37 4.52
N LYS A 504 13.26 16.24 3.89
CA LYS A 504 13.03 14.93 4.50
C LYS A 504 11.96 14.93 5.61
N SER A 505 10.97 15.82 5.54
CA SER A 505 9.92 15.95 6.57
C SER A 505 8.75 14.94 6.45
N ALA A 506 8.59 14.26 5.30
CA ALA A 506 7.42 13.46 4.97
C ALA A 506 7.57 11.93 5.22
N GLU A 507 7.62 11.09 4.17
CA GLU A 507 7.48 9.62 4.30
C GLU A 507 8.82 8.84 4.42
N GLY A 508 9.97 9.51 4.26
CA GLY A 508 11.30 8.87 4.15
C GLY A 508 11.85 8.13 5.40
N ASP A 509 11.20 8.25 6.56
CA ASP A 509 11.55 7.49 7.77
C ASP A 509 11.11 6.01 7.65
N ALA A 510 10.31 5.64 6.64
CA ALA A 510 9.95 4.25 6.31
C ALA A 510 11.06 3.45 5.62
N PHE A 511 12.10 4.10 5.10
CA PHE A 511 13.12 3.52 4.21
C PHE A 511 14.54 3.59 4.78
N GLY A 512 15.48 2.83 4.21
CA GLY A 512 16.85 2.66 4.71
C GLY A 512 16.97 1.57 5.78
N THR A 513 18.07 1.60 6.56
CA THR A 513 18.40 0.60 7.59
C THR A 513 17.86 0.95 8.97
N ASP A 514 17.97 0.03 9.94
CA ASP A 514 17.70 0.22 11.38
C ASP A 514 18.46 1.40 12.04
N THR A 515 19.45 1.92 11.33
CA THR A 515 20.39 2.98 11.72
C THR A 515 20.14 4.29 10.96
N ASP A 516 19.34 4.28 9.90
CA ASP A 516 18.92 5.48 9.17
C ASP A 516 17.68 6.10 9.82
N GLN A 517 17.78 7.36 10.26
CA GLN A 517 16.58 8.08 10.72
C GLN A 517 15.63 8.35 9.55
N VAL A 518 16.14 8.89 8.44
CA VAL A 518 15.35 9.29 7.27
C VAL A 518 16.21 9.38 6.00
N VAL A 519 15.69 8.85 4.88
CA VAL A 519 16.35 8.85 3.56
C VAL A 519 15.38 9.35 2.48
N HIS A 520 15.91 9.86 1.37
CA HIS A 520 15.18 9.98 0.11
C HIS A 520 14.97 8.58 -0.51
N PHE A 521 13.94 8.43 -1.34
CA PHE A 521 13.45 7.17 -1.88
C PHE A 521 12.79 7.25 -3.26
N SER A 522 12.40 8.43 -3.77
CA SER A 522 11.79 8.56 -5.10
C SER A 522 12.87 8.56 -6.19
N LYS A 523 12.94 7.46 -6.94
CA LYS A 523 13.88 7.28 -8.06
C LYS A 523 13.47 8.13 -9.26
N SER A 524 12.17 8.27 -9.52
CA SER A 524 11.61 9.16 -10.53
C SER A 524 12.02 10.61 -10.31
N VAL A 525 11.83 11.16 -9.09
CA VAL A 525 12.25 12.53 -8.76
C VAL A 525 13.78 12.69 -8.82
N ALA A 526 14.55 11.75 -8.25
CA ALA A 526 16.02 11.83 -8.31
C ALA A 526 16.57 11.84 -9.74
N GLN A 527 15.96 11.06 -10.64
CA GLN A 527 16.31 11.02 -12.07
C GLN A 527 15.96 12.35 -12.75
N ILE A 528 14.77 12.93 -12.48
CA ILE A 528 14.36 14.25 -13.00
C ILE A 528 15.34 15.34 -12.58
N LEU A 529 15.72 15.37 -11.30
CA LEU A 529 16.68 16.34 -10.75
C LEU A 529 18.06 16.21 -11.40
N SER A 530 18.52 14.97 -11.65
CA SER A 530 19.81 14.68 -12.29
C SER A 530 19.83 15.10 -13.76
N ASP A 531 18.83 14.69 -14.56
CA ASP A 531 18.81 14.95 -16.01
C ASP A 531 18.59 16.44 -16.35
N ASN A 532 17.92 17.19 -15.47
CA ASN A 532 17.59 18.61 -15.67
C ASN A 532 18.45 19.56 -14.82
N TYR A 533 19.52 19.07 -14.19
CA TYR A 533 20.31 19.80 -13.19
C TYR A 533 20.79 21.18 -13.68
N GLU A 534 21.36 21.27 -14.89
CA GLU A 534 21.85 22.56 -15.42
C GLU A 534 20.72 23.61 -15.56
N GLU A 535 19.51 23.19 -15.94
CA GLU A 535 18.34 24.06 -16.06
C GLU A 535 17.80 24.49 -14.69
N LEU A 536 17.68 23.53 -13.76
CA LEU A 536 17.15 23.77 -12.42
C LEU A 536 18.10 24.64 -11.57
N SER A 537 19.42 24.46 -11.71
CA SER A 537 20.45 25.12 -10.90
C SER A 537 20.47 26.65 -10.97
N VAL A 538 19.88 27.25 -12.02
CA VAL A 538 19.80 28.71 -12.20
C VAL A 538 18.47 29.30 -11.74
N LEU A 539 17.52 28.49 -11.27
CA LEU A 539 16.20 28.92 -10.84
C LEU A 539 16.19 29.41 -9.40
N LYS A 540 15.43 30.48 -9.14
CA LYS A 540 15.21 30.98 -7.77
C LYS A 540 14.44 29.93 -6.97
N GLY A 541 15.05 29.44 -5.90
CA GLY A 541 14.50 28.40 -5.03
C GLY A 541 15.32 27.11 -5.05
N PHE A 542 16.20 26.93 -6.03
CA PHE A 542 17.16 25.82 -6.06
C PHE A 542 18.11 25.92 -4.87
N ASP A 543 18.21 24.86 -4.08
CA ASP A 543 19.24 24.65 -3.07
C ASP A 543 20.16 23.52 -3.56
N GLN A 544 21.41 23.86 -3.85
CA GLN A 544 22.37 22.89 -4.34
C GLN A 544 22.65 21.79 -3.31
N GLU A 545 22.72 22.11 -2.02
CA GLU A 545 23.05 21.10 -1.01
C GLU A 545 21.91 20.10 -0.85
N ALA A 546 20.65 20.55 -0.95
CA ALA A 546 19.49 19.64 -0.95
C ALA A 546 19.46 18.74 -2.20
N VAL A 547 19.61 19.32 -3.40
CA VAL A 547 19.51 18.56 -4.66
C VAL A 547 20.68 17.61 -4.88
N ASP A 548 21.92 18.02 -4.56
CA ASP A 548 23.10 17.13 -4.62
C ASP A 548 22.92 15.93 -3.69
N ASN A 549 22.48 16.15 -2.43
CA ASN A 549 22.22 15.07 -1.48
C ASN A 549 21.09 14.12 -1.93
N TYR A 550 20.03 14.63 -2.56
CA TYR A 550 18.91 13.83 -3.08
C TYR A 550 19.39 12.86 -4.17
N ILE A 551 20.11 13.40 -5.16
CA ILE A 551 20.64 12.63 -6.29
C ILE A 551 21.64 11.58 -5.78
N ASP A 552 22.57 11.96 -4.90
CA ASP A 552 23.60 11.04 -4.41
C ASP A 552 23.03 9.92 -3.52
N GLU A 553 22.05 10.21 -2.66
CA GLU A 553 21.46 9.20 -1.78
C GLU A 553 20.61 8.17 -2.56
N VAL A 554 19.78 8.62 -3.51
CA VAL A 554 18.87 7.74 -4.26
C VAL A 554 19.58 7.02 -5.41
N LEU A 555 20.48 7.67 -6.15
CA LEU A 555 21.08 7.09 -7.37
C LEU A 555 22.53 6.58 -7.20
N ASN A 556 23.32 7.16 -6.30
CA ASN A 556 24.78 6.93 -6.24
C ASN A 556 25.28 6.25 -4.94
N SER A 557 24.39 5.91 -3.99
CA SER A 557 24.77 5.38 -2.68
C SER A 557 24.92 3.85 -2.65
N ASP A 558 25.52 3.34 -1.58
CA ASP A 558 25.52 1.90 -1.27
C ASP A 558 24.15 1.38 -0.77
N LYS A 559 23.17 2.28 -0.60
CA LYS A 559 21.80 2.00 -0.14
C LYS A 559 20.75 2.09 -1.24
N SER A 560 21.06 2.68 -2.40
CA SER A 560 20.15 2.84 -3.54
C SER A 560 19.37 1.57 -3.88
N ALA A 561 20.05 0.42 -3.95
CA ALA A 561 19.41 -0.87 -4.25
C ALA A 561 18.50 -1.41 -3.12
N LEU A 562 18.80 -1.11 -1.85
CA LEU A 562 17.92 -1.44 -0.72
C LEU A 562 16.66 -0.57 -0.77
N ILE A 563 16.81 0.72 -1.00
CA ILE A 563 15.71 1.68 -1.00
C ILE A 563 14.77 1.41 -2.18
N GLU A 564 15.33 1.12 -3.37
CA GLU A 564 14.57 0.69 -4.55
C GLU A 564 13.84 -0.65 -4.31
N GLU A 565 14.46 -1.64 -3.66
CA GLU A 565 13.76 -2.88 -3.30
C GLU A 565 12.64 -2.63 -2.28
N GLN A 566 12.87 -1.78 -1.28
CA GLN A 566 11.85 -1.42 -0.29
C GLN A 566 10.65 -0.72 -0.94
N THR A 567 10.85 0.25 -1.83
CA THR A 567 9.73 0.90 -2.54
C THR A 567 9.03 -0.06 -3.51
N ASN A 568 9.77 -0.95 -4.17
CA ASN A 568 9.22 -1.95 -5.08
C ASN A 568 8.33 -2.99 -4.38
N LEU A 569 8.72 -3.49 -3.21
CA LEU A 569 7.90 -4.36 -2.38
C LEU A 569 6.61 -3.67 -1.87
N LEU A 570 6.56 -2.35 -1.93
CA LEU A 570 5.43 -1.53 -1.49
C LEU A 570 4.65 -0.93 -2.67
N ASN A 571 4.87 -1.40 -3.90
CA ASN A 571 4.15 -0.95 -5.10
C ASN A 571 3.18 -2.02 -5.64
N ALA A 572 1.90 -1.95 -5.25
CA ALA A 572 0.87 -2.90 -5.66
C ALA A 572 0.67 -2.92 -7.19
N THR A 573 0.70 -1.74 -7.82
CA THR A 573 0.55 -1.56 -9.28
C THR A 573 1.64 -2.36 -10.01
N GLU A 574 2.90 -2.17 -9.64
CA GLU A 574 4.03 -2.77 -10.34
C GLU A 574 4.24 -4.26 -10.00
N ILE A 575 3.90 -4.70 -8.78
CA ILE A 575 3.87 -6.13 -8.41
C ILE A 575 2.80 -6.89 -9.23
N LEU A 576 1.63 -6.27 -9.47
CA LEU A 576 0.56 -6.86 -10.29
C LEU A 576 0.96 -6.92 -11.77
N LEU A 577 1.51 -5.83 -12.32
CA LEU A 577 1.94 -5.76 -13.73
C LEU A 577 3.24 -6.54 -14.00
N ALA A 578 4.03 -6.83 -12.96
CA ALA A 578 5.37 -7.44 -12.99
C ALA A 578 6.46 -6.58 -13.69
N ASN A 579 6.34 -5.26 -13.57
CA ASN A 579 7.28 -4.31 -14.17
C ASN A 579 8.58 -4.16 -13.36
N ASN A 580 8.50 -4.27 -12.02
CA ASN A 580 9.61 -4.00 -11.10
C ASN A 580 10.40 -5.27 -10.68
N GLY A 581 10.42 -6.30 -11.53
CA GLY A 581 11.07 -7.59 -11.28
C GLY A 581 10.29 -8.53 -10.36
N HIS A 582 9.50 -8.01 -9.43
CA HIS A 582 8.57 -8.80 -8.62
C HIS A 582 7.37 -9.28 -9.44
N ASN A 583 6.72 -10.35 -8.97
CA ASN A 583 5.62 -10.99 -9.67
C ASN A 583 4.53 -11.43 -8.67
N ALA A 584 3.32 -10.88 -8.81
CA ALA A 584 2.14 -11.35 -8.08
C ALA A 584 1.88 -12.85 -8.31
N VAL A 585 1.93 -13.65 -7.23
CA VAL A 585 1.72 -15.11 -7.26
C VAL A 585 0.27 -15.46 -6.95
N ASN A 586 -0.18 -15.21 -5.71
CA ASN A 586 -1.56 -15.40 -5.26
C ASN A 586 -2.21 -14.04 -4.95
N PHE A 587 -2.50 -13.26 -5.99
CA PHE A 587 -3.21 -11.99 -5.83
C PHE A 587 -4.71 -12.21 -5.58
N ALA A 588 -5.32 -11.27 -4.85
CA ALA A 588 -6.72 -11.28 -4.47
C ALA A 588 -7.66 -11.29 -5.68
N HIS A 589 -8.78 -11.99 -5.56
CA HIS A 589 -9.74 -12.19 -6.65
C HIS A 589 -10.71 -11.02 -6.83
N TYR A 590 -10.97 -10.26 -5.77
CA TYR A 590 -11.87 -9.12 -5.75
C TYR A 590 -11.20 -7.90 -5.12
N TRP A 591 -11.32 -6.75 -5.77
CA TRP A 591 -10.72 -5.50 -5.30
C TRP A 591 -11.75 -4.38 -5.32
N ARG A 592 -11.75 -3.53 -4.30
CA ARG A 592 -12.66 -2.41 -4.19
C ARG A 592 -11.95 -1.18 -3.65
N ASP A 593 -12.16 -0.03 -4.28
CA ASP A 593 -11.59 1.26 -3.86
C ASP A 593 -12.70 2.28 -3.63
N ARG A 594 -12.59 3.04 -2.54
CA ARG A 594 -13.36 4.26 -2.31
C ARG A 594 -12.39 5.40 -1.97
N SER A 595 -12.30 6.37 -2.88
CA SER A 595 -11.43 7.54 -2.78
C SER A 595 -12.24 8.83 -2.97
N GLY A 596 -11.91 9.91 -2.26
CA GLY A 596 -12.77 11.09 -2.21
C GLY A 596 -12.45 12.15 -3.28
N THR A 597 -13.46 12.69 -3.98
CA THR A 597 -13.22 13.78 -4.97
C THR A 597 -12.80 15.10 -4.34
N ALA A 598 -12.82 15.21 -3.00
CA ALA A 598 -12.32 16.36 -2.26
C ALA A 598 -11.21 15.97 -1.26
N ASP A 599 -10.62 14.78 -1.41
CA ASP A 599 -9.41 14.37 -0.69
C ASP A 599 -8.16 14.92 -1.39
N GLN A 600 -7.44 15.82 -0.72
CA GLN A 600 -6.20 16.43 -1.24
C GLN A 600 -4.91 15.59 -1.02
N HIS A 601 -4.96 14.44 -0.33
CA HIS A 601 -3.76 13.78 0.19
C HIS A 601 -2.93 13.01 -0.86
N THR A 602 -3.54 12.56 -1.95
CA THR A 602 -2.85 12.02 -3.13
C THR A 602 -3.69 12.22 -4.40
N SER A 603 -3.11 12.00 -5.57
CA SER A 603 -3.82 12.08 -6.86
C SER A 603 -4.89 10.99 -6.99
N PHE A 604 -6.03 11.33 -7.60
CA PHE A 604 -7.11 10.37 -7.92
C PHE A 604 -6.64 9.16 -8.76
N SER A 605 -5.49 9.28 -9.44
CA SER A 605 -4.86 8.22 -10.23
C SER A 605 -4.38 7.02 -9.42
N ILE A 606 -4.02 7.19 -8.13
CA ILE A 606 -3.31 6.13 -7.38
C ILE A 606 -4.18 4.88 -7.19
N GLY A 607 -5.36 5.02 -6.58
CA GLY A 607 -6.32 3.91 -6.46
C GLY A 607 -6.77 3.38 -7.83
N TYR A 608 -6.93 4.26 -8.82
CA TYR A 608 -7.35 3.87 -10.17
C TYR A 608 -6.31 2.97 -10.87
N ASN A 609 -5.02 3.29 -10.76
CA ASN A 609 -3.92 2.50 -11.31
C ASN A 609 -3.86 1.09 -10.70
N ILE A 610 -3.97 0.97 -9.38
CA ILE A 610 -3.98 -0.32 -8.68
C ILE A 610 -5.14 -1.19 -9.17
N LEU A 611 -6.34 -0.62 -9.28
CA LEU A 611 -7.54 -1.34 -9.71
C LEU A 611 -7.47 -1.72 -11.20
N LEU A 612 -6.91 -0.86 -12.06
CA LEU A 612 -6.62 -1.21 -13.46
C LEU A 612 -5.59 -2.34 -13.60
N ALA A 613 -4.55 -2.35 -12.77
CA ALA A 613 -3.55 -3.43 -12.73
C ALA A 613 -4.15 -4.75 -12.24
N ALA A 614 -5.00 -4.73 -11.21
CA ALA A 614 -5.72 -5.90 -10.73
C ALA A 614 -6.68 -6.47 -11.81
N GLN A 615 -7.41 -5.60 -12.50
CA GLN A 615 -8.26 -5.97 -13.64
C GLN A 615 -7.45 -6.59 -14.79
N LEU A 616 -6.27 -6.05 -15.12
CA LEU A 616 -5.37 -6.61 -16.14
C LEU A 616 -4.88 -8.02 -15.79
N ARG A 617 -4.78 -8.35 -14.50
CA ARG A 617 -4.49 -9.70 -14.00
C ARG A 617 -5.71 -10.62 -13.94
N GLY A 618 -6.91 -10.11 -14.24
CA GLY A 618 -8.16 -10.86 -14.29
C GLY A 618 -8.93 -10.90 -12.96
N ALA A 619 -8.60 -10.03 -12.01
CA ALA A 619 -9.42 -9.83 -10.81
C ALA A 619 -10.72 -9.07 -11.15
N THR A 620 -11.74 -9.25 -10.31
CA THR A 620 -12.98 -8.46 -10.36
C THR A 620 -12.77 -7.15 -9.59
N VAL A 621 -13.21 -6.02 -10.14
CA VAL A 621 -12.87 -4.69 -9.61
C VAL A 621 -14.10 -3.78 -9.44
N ASP A 622 -14.15 -3.09 -8.31
CA ASP A 622 -15.14 -2.07 -7.96
C ASP A 622 -14.41 -0.78 -7.53
N TYR A 623 -14.06 0.06 -8.51
CA TYR A 623 -13.47 1.38 -8.26
C TYR A 623 -14.56 2.46 -8.32
N HIS A 624 -14.68 3.28 -7.27
CA HIS A 624 -15.52 4.47 -7.28
C HIS A 624 -14.84 5.65 -6.58
N LEU A 625 -14.93 6.83 -7.21
CA LEU A 625 -14.75 8.10 -6.49
C LEU A 625 -16.05 8.47 -5.76
N VAL A 626 -15.93 9.05 -4.56
CA VAL A 626 -17.07 9.50 -3.74
C VAL A 626 -17.10 11.03 -3.71
N TRP A 627 -18.22 11.63 -4.10
CA TRP A 627 -18.32 13.09 -4.28
C TRP A 627 -18.23 13.87 -2.96
N ASP A 628 -17.47 14.97 -2.98
CA ASP A 628 -17.19 15.89 -1.85
C ASP A 628 -16.60 15.21 -0.58
N MET A 629 -16.24 13.92 -0.68
CA MET A 629 -15.61 13.17 0.39
C MET A 629 -14.17 13.68 0.59
N GLN A 630 -13.85 13.98 1.86
CA GLN A 630 -12.51 14.26 2.36
C GLN A 630 -11.74 12.94 2.62
N HIS A 631 -10.45 13.02 2.94
CA HIS A 631 -9.63 11.87 3.34
C HIS A 631 -10.29 11.03 4.44
N GLY A 632 -10.49 9.73 4.18
CA GLY A 632 -11.19 8.82 5.09
C GLY A 632 -11.84 7.61 4.41
N ASN A 633 -12.64 6.88 5.18
CA ASN A 633 -13.22 5.57 4.85
C ASN A 633 -14.75 5.57 4.70
N ASN A 634 -15.34 6.71 4.37
CA ASN A 634 -16.76 6.75 3.99
C ASN A 634 -16.94 6.08 2.61
N GLU A 635 -18.05 5.41 2.41
CA GLU A 635 -18.35 4.70 1.16
C GLU A 635 -19.22 5.54 0.22
N GLY A 636 -19.91 6.54 0.77
CA GLY A 636 -20.95 7.28 0.07
C GLY A 636 -22.28 6.53 0.04
N THR A 637 -23.35 7.30 -0.13
CA THR A 637 -24.76 6.85 -0.12
C THR A 637 -25.14 5.94 -1.30
N SER A 638 -24.33 5.94 -2.36
CA SER A 638 -24.71 5.48 -3.71
C SER A 638 -23.80 4.40 -4.29
N THR A 639 -22.76 3.97 -3.57
CA THR A 639 -21.76 3.00 -4.06
C THR A 639 -21.86 1.61 -3.40
N GLY A 640 -22.89 1.37 -2.57
CA GLY A 640 -23.05 0.18 -1.72
C GLY A 640 -22.10 0.18 -0.52
N THR A 641 -22.36 -0.66 0.48
CA THR A 641 -21.45 -0.82 1.63
C THR A 641 -20.44 -1.95 1.43
N MET A 642 -19.36 -1.95 2.22
CA MET A 642 -18.40 -3.05 2.29
C MET A 642 -19.06 -4.35 2.77
N ILE A 643 -20.09 -4.25 3.63
CA ILE A 643 -20.91 -5.38 4.08
C ILE A 643 -21.73 -5.95 2.91
N ASP A 644 -22.38 -5.10 2.10
CA ASP A 644 -23.12 -5.55 0.90
C ASP A 644 -22.17 -6.26 -0.09
N TRP A 645 -20.99 -5.67 -0.31
CA TRP A 645 -19.97 -6.22 -1.22
C TRP A 645 -19.41 -7.56 -0.74
N ILE A 646 -19.10 -7.72 0.55
CA ILE A 646 -18.70 -9.01 1.13
C ILE A 646 -19.84 -10.04 1.02
N ASN A 647 -21.09 -9.63 1.31
CA ASN A 647 -22.26 -10.48 1.13
C ASN A 647 -22.45 -10.91 -0.34
N GLU A 648 -22.09 -10.09 -1.34
CA GLU A 648 -22.06 -10.50 -2.75
C GLU A 648 -20.95 -11.52 -3.02
N ILE A 649 -19.68 -11.15 -2.78
CA ILE A 649 -18.51 -11.95 -3.22
C ILE A 649 -18.29 -13.24 -2.42
N CYS A 650 -18.86 -13.36 -1.21
CA CYS A 650 -18.68 -14.52 -0.34
C CYS A 650 -19.91 -15.46 -0.25
N SER A 651 -20.96 -15.24 -1.05
CA SER A 651 -22.22 -16.01 -1.05
C SER A 651 -22.17 -17.42 -1.68
#